data_AF-A0A1X7D507-F1
#
_entry.id   AF-A0A1X7D507-F1
#
_cell.length_a   1.000
_cell.length_b   1.000
_cell.length_c   1.000
_cell.angle_alpha   90.00
_cell.angle_beta   90.00
_cell.angle_gamma   90.00
#
_symmetry.space_group_name_H-M   'P 1'
#
loop_
_entity.id
_entity.type
_entity.pdbx_description
1 polymer ?
#
loop_
_entity_poly.entity_id
_entity_poly.type
_entity_poly.pdbx_seq_one_letter_code
_entity_poly.pdbx_strand_id
1 'polypeptide(L)'
;MMDRVADLDCDALPAVDECRASDVRATDCGPNPSLDTAEDGAPWMSMRDVCSELHAPEPLGDTLAGPAWADVWARAIVFFWQTEHDAGMLDSSESVVILDFAPGSGALAWLMRLAIDEQLQRSTLPALRVCYIACTNSETDAEALRSSERLNRPVGGDLFRVAHWHIEEGAIRLAARGDYAWAHGVRAGPLASINVSANPAVVLGAGFFGCLPADLFAACNGEWIEGRARFEAAADAPGGRRLNYQCQPAGPGEGALQCGPPWDALIEHYRRHLVNAPVLLPTEAFTFVKALRQTIAGRYLLLACDVAACSENEIRDGALAPPQPWVSAVSGLPVNYHALAWHEDGAWCGTRRVDEGGLALYAAWSRGGMPPSRRASGEMDAILSGWSPFDAGRLARAAATVPDDASFDMALALLRTSRFDPRVLGAIGGRVQGGMPLRPESRLAWGTALERAWRAFLPHARAEDVELGIGSAAMALDRWDIARDAFAGALARGGEPLAAHYYLAFSLASSGRLQEALHHARRACAIDPNHAACRALEEELSERVRRRSSFDWYRPECARDGSLSIEPLGPEHARALTEYVGPPHIALMANLETLDDEEQALAWIDTETRREAKMNCAIVDERFGFVGIVSLFRAATSGDFYFWLRADLQGKGMGVRAARCLFSMAHAAGVTDFFTTVYEGNGYSERALARLGFRRLPIREDSNANVGYFHRTAQRVEGNPDLDVADIIRRLLRYCDEIGQPLRLCGHAAAGR
;
A
#
# COMPACT_ATOMS: atom_id res chain seq x y z
N MET A 1 -21.25 21.01 -1.40
CA MET A 1 -19.95 21.39 -2.04
C MET A 1 -19.31 20.26 -2.86
N MET A 2 -19.76 18.99 -2.74
CA MET A 2 -19.32 17.87 -3.58
C MET A 2 -19.92 17.86 -5.01
N ASP A 3 -21.07 18.52 -5.25
CA ASP A 3 -21.75 18.52 -6.56
C ASP A 3 -21.10 19.42 -7.64
N ARG A 4 -19.94 20.01 -7.38
CA ARG A 4 -19.20 20.87 -8.35
C ARG A 4 -17.82 20.31 -8.72
N VAL A 5 -17.63 18.99 -8.65
CA VAL A 5 -16.33 18.31 -8.80
C VAL A 5 -16.20 17.53 -10.13
N ALA A 6 -17.20 17.60 -11.01
CA ALA A 6 -17.26 16.77 -12.22
C ALA A 6 -16.26 17.11 -13.35
N ASP A 7 -15.46 18.18 -13.24
CA ASP A 7 -14.63 18.69 -14.36
C ASP A 7 -13.11 18.47 -14.16
N LEU A 8 -12.67 17.53 -13.32
CA LEU A 8 -11.26 17.15 -13.23
C LEU A 8 -10.96 16.02 -14.24
N ASP A 9 -10.89 16.38 -15.52
CA ASP A 9 -10.46 15.48 -16.60
C ASP A 9 -9.04 14.95 -16.32
N CYS A 10 -8.96 13.64 -16.11
CA CYS A 10 -7.73 12.86 -15.98
C CYS A 10 -7.21 12.38 -17.35
N ASP A 11 -7.42 13.16 -18.40
CA ASP A 11 -7.05 12.78 -19.77
C ASP A 11 -5.63 13.23 -20.11
N ALA A 12 -4.67 12.37 -19.79
CA ALA A 12 -3.40 12.24 -20.53
C ALA A 12 -2.68 10.94 -20.18
N LEU A 13 -3.31 9.78 -20.44
CA LEU A 13 -2.57 8.52 -20.52
C LEU A 13 -1.93 8.42 -21.92
N PRO A 14 -0.59 8.31 -22.05
CA PRO A 14 -0.04 7.78 -23.29
C PRO A 14 -0.45 6.30 -23.34
N ALA A 15 -1.29 5.96 -24.32
CA ALA A 15 -1.51 4.58 -24.72
C ALA A 15 -0.14 3.97 -25.06
N VAL A 16 0.34 3.04 -24.23
CA VAL A 16 1.46 2.20 -24.60
C VAL A 16 0.89 1.19 -25.60
N ASP A 17 1.10 1.47 -26.88
CA ASP A 17 0.68 0.60 -27.97
C ASP A 17 1.19 -0.82 -27.74
N GLU A 18 0.26 -1.77 -27.74
CA GLU A 18 0.55 -3.19 -27.81
C GLU A 18 1.24 -3.44 -29.16
N CYS A 19 2.58 -3.53 -29.14
CA CYS A 19 3.34 -4.06 -30.25
C CYS A 19 2.90 -5.50 -30.50
N ARG A 20 2.05 -5.66 -31.51
CA ARG A 20 1.64 -6.96 -32.08
C ARG A 20 2.88 -7.71 -32.54
N ALA A 21 3.29 -8.73 -31.78
CA ALA A 21 4.22 -9.74 -32.22
C ALA A 21 3.50 -10.72 -33.16
N SER A 22 3.24 -10.30 -34.39
CA SER A 22 2.77 -11.18 -35.45
C SER A 22 3.27 -10.67 -36.79
N ASP A 23 4.59 -10.74 -37.00
CA ASP A 23 5.25 -10.88 -38.31
C ASP A 23 6.78 -10.82 -38.13
N VAL A 24 7.36 -11.82 -37.45
CA VAL A 24 8.80 -12.05 -37.51
C VAL A 24 9.04 -13.11 -38.57
N ARG A 25 9.25 -12.68 -39.82
CA ARG A 25 9.88 -13.54 -40.82
C ARG A 25 11.31 -13.77 -40.38
N ALA A 26 11.69 -15.03 -40.21
CA ALA A 26 13.07 -15.47 -40.06
C ALA A 26 13.94 -14.74 -41.09
N THR A 27 14.83 -13.88 -40.63
CA THR A 27 15.88 -13.32 -41.50
C THR A 27 16.81 -14.46 -41.88
N ASP A 28 16.92 -14.70 -43.18
CA ASP A 28 17.75 -15.74 -43.80
C ASP A 28 19.13 -15.82 -43.14
N CYS A 29 19.44 -16.97 -42.53
CA CYS A 29 20.79 -17.36 -42.12
C CYS A 29 21.66 -17.72 -43.35
N GLY A 30 21.76 -16.81 -44.32
CA GLY A 30 22.62 -16.96 -45.49
C GLY A 30 24.01 -16.33 -45.27
N PRO A 31 25.08 -16.89 -45.88
CA PRO A 31 26.43 -16.35 -45.73
C PRO A 31 26.56 -15.05 -46.53
N ASN A 32 26.69 -13.92 -45.83
CA ASN A 32 27.00 -12.63 -46.47
C ASN A 32 28.54 -12.43 -46.44
N PRO A 33 29.20 -12.14 -47.58
CA PRO A 33 30.66 -12.08 -47.63
C PRO A 33 31.21 -10.72 -47.20
N SER A 34 32.49 -10.75 -46.79
CA SER A 34 33.41 -9.65 -46.47
C SER A 34 33.16 -8.83 -45.21
N LEU A 35 33.95 -9.17 -44.17
CA LEU A 35 34.52 -8.23 -43.22
C LEU A 35 35.34 -7.19 -43.99
N ASP A 36 34.73 -6.06 -44.33
CA ASP A 36 35.32 -4.73 -44.20
C ASP A 36 34.46 -3.72 -44.96
N THR A 37 34.25 -2.58 -44.31
CA THR A 37 33.60 -1.35 -44.81
C THR A 37 32.06 -1.29 -44.77
N ALA A 38 31.55 -0.61 -43.74
CA ALA A 38 30.33 0.19 -43.83
C ALA A 38 30.52 1.47 -43.00
N GLU A 39 30.19 2.60 -43.58
CA GLU A 39 30.69 3.95 -43.28
C GLU A 39 30.19 4.63 -42.00
N ASP A 40 29.42 3.96 -41.14
CA ASP A 40 29.01 4.47 -39.81
C ASP A 40 28.50 3.28 -38.97
N GLY A 41 29.18 2.84 -37.90
CA GLY A 41 28.62 1.83 -37.01
C GLY A 41 29.62 1.08 -36.11
N ALA A 42 29.21 0.78 -34.88
CA ALA A 42 29.99 0.08 -33.86
C ALA A 42 30.48 -1.32 -34.32
N PRO A 43 31.62 -1.83 -33.79
CA PRO A 43 32.14 -3.15 -34.14
C PRO A 43 31.22 -4.28 -33.68
N TRP A 44 31.29 -5.43 -34.35
CA TRP A 44 30.66 -6.67 -33.90
C TRP A 44 31.39 -7.23 -32.68
N MET A 45 30.69 -7.39 -31.56
CA MET A 45 31.27 -7.81 -30.29
C MET A 45 30.68 -9.14 -29.82
N SER A 46 31.34 -9.78 -28.85
CA SER A 46 30.73 -10.92 -28.15
C SER A 46 29.46 -10.46 -27.44
N MET A 47 28.48 -11.35 -27.29
CA MET A 47 27.25 -11.00 -26.57
C MET A 47 27.54 -10.59 -25.11
N ARG A 48 28.56 -11.19 -24.49
CA ARG A 48 29.02 -10.84 -23.15
C ARG A 48 29.51 -9.40 -23.05
N ASP A 49 30.26 -8.93 -24.05
CA ASP A 49 30.71 -7.54 -24.09
C ASP A 49 29.52 -6.59 -24.32
N VAL A 50 28.58 -6.97 -25.20
CA VAL A 50 27.34 -6.19 -25.40
C VAL A 50 26.52 -6.09 -24.11
N CYS A 51 26.46 -7.16 -23.29
CA CYS A 51 25.78 -7.16 -22.00
C CYS A 51 26.32 -6.06 -21.05
N SER A 52 27.61 -5.70 -21.17
CA SER A 52 28.20 -4.64 -20.36
C SER A 52 27.72 -3.23 -20.74
N GLU A 53 27.20 -3.06 -21.96
CA GLU A 53 26.59 -1.81 -22.44
C GLU A 53 25.07 -1.75 -22.21
N LEU A 54 24.45 -2.84 -21.76
CA LEU A 54 23.04 -2.90 -21.45
C LEU A 54 22.76 -2.19 -20.14
N HIS A 55 21.85 -1.21 -20.18
CA HIS A 55 21.27 -0.70 -18.95
C HIS A 55 20.35 -1.78 -18.40
N ALA A 56 20.46 -2.04 -17.09
CA ALA A 56 19.55 -2.97 -16.43
C ALA A 56 18.09 -2.54 -16.72
N PRO A 57 17.23 -3.49 -17.14
CA PRO A 57 15.82 -3.18 -17.31
C PRO A 57 15.23 -2.75 -15.96
N GLU A 58 14.13 -2.02 -16.03
CA GLU A 58 13.33 -1.74 -14.85
C GLU A 58 13.02 -3.04 -14.08
N PRO A 59 13.06 -3.02 -12.74
CA PRO A 59 12.84 -4.22 -11.96
C PRO A 59 11.49 -4.86 -12.28
N LEU A 60 11.53 -6.01 -12.95
CA LEU A 60 10.32 -6.72 -13.36
C LEU A 60 9.41 -7.04 -12.17
N GLY A 61 10.02 -7.29 -11.00
CA GLY A 61 9.32 -7.47 -9.73
C GLY A 61 8.40 -6.30 -9.36
N ASP A 62 8.78 -5.05 -9.65
CA ASP A 62 7.92 -3.87 -9.36
C ASP A 62 6.70 -3.82 -10.27
N THR A 63 6.87 -4.18 -11.55
CA THR A 63 5.78 -4.21 -12.54
C THR A 63 4.78 -5.34 -12.23
N LEU A 64 5.29 -6.51 -11.86
CA LEU A 64 4.48 -7.69 -11.59
C LEU A 64 3.93 -7.76 -10.15
N ALA A 65 4.48 -6.96 -9.22
CA ALA A 65 4.10 -6.96 -7.81
C ALA A 65 2.58 -6.83 -7.65
N GLY A 66 1.93 -7.85 -7.10
CA GLY A 66 0.50 -7.86 -6.82
C GLY A 66 0.17 -8.82 -5.67
N PRO A 67 -0.80 -8.51 -4.79
CA PRO A 67 -1.06 -9.31 -3.59
C PRO A 67 -1.40 -10.77 -3.89
N ALA A 68 -2.11 -11.04 -4.99
CA ALA A 68 -2.48 -12.39 -5.39
C ALA A 68 -1.27 -13.26 -5.80
N TRP A 69 -0.31 -12.68 -6.51
CA TRP A 69 0.92 -13.40 -6.87
C TRP A 69 1.82 -13.62 -5.65
N ALA A 70 1.95 -12.59 -4.80
CA ALA A 70 2.67 -12.71 -3.54
C ALA A 70 2.06 -13.79 -2.63
N ASP A 71 0.73 -13.94 -2.59
CA ASP A 71 0.06 -15.02 -1.86
C ASP A 71 0.43 -16.41 -2.40
N VAL A 72 0.51 -16.58 -3.73
CA VAL A 72 0.93 -17.85 -4.34
C VAL A 72 2.37 -18.21 -3.95
N TRP A 73 3.30 -17.27 -4.06
CA TRP A 73 4.69 -17.50 -3.67
C TRP A 73 4.83 -17.70 -2.15
N ALA A 74 4.10 -16.96 -1.33
CA ALA A 74 4.07 -17.15 0.13
C ALA A 74 3.55 -18.55 0.51
N ARG A 75 2.49 -19.02 -0.16
CA ARG A 75 1.98 -20.39 0.01
C ARG A 75 3.02 -21.44 -0.37
N ALA A 76 3.73 -21.25 -1.49
CA ALA A 76 4.80 -22.14 -1.92
C ALA A 76 5.94 -22.20 -0.88
N ILE A 77 6.34 -21.05 -0.35
CA ILE A 77 7.37 -20.92 0.69
C ILE A 77 6.96 -21.61 1.99
N VAL A 78 5.76 -21.34 2.49
CA VAL A 78 5.26 -21.95 3.74
C VAL A 78 5.06 -23.46 3.55
N PHE A 79 4.60 -23.90 2.38
CA PHE A 79 4.50 -25.32 2.04
C PHE A 79 5.87 -26.02 2.01
N PHE A 80 6.88 -25.37 1.44
CA PHE A 80 8.27 -25.84 1.48
C PHE A 80 8.76 -25.98 2.91
N TRP A 81 8.62 -24.95 3.75
CA TRP A 81 9.04 -25.03 5.16
C TRP A 81 8.26 -26.08 5.96
N GLN A 82 6.96 -26.24 5.74
CA GLN A 82 6.18 -27.31 6.35
C GLN A 82 6.72 -28.68 5.95
N THR A 83 7.04 -28.88 4.67
CA THR A 83 7.59 -30.14 4.18
C THR A 83 8.98 -30.42 4.77
N GLU A 84 9.84 -29.41 4.87
CA GLU A 84 11.16 -29.56 5.50
C GLU A 84 11.06 -29.78 7.02
N HIS A 85 10.10 -29.15 7.68
CA HIS A 85 9.82 -29.37 9.11
C HIS A 85 9.32 -30.79 9.38
N ASP A 86 8.36 -31.28 8.61
CA ASP A 86 7.81 -32.63 8.74
C ASP A 86 8.88 -33.71 8.52
N ALA A 87 9.90 -33.39 7.74
CA ALA A 87 11.05 -34.25 7.50
C ALA A 87 12.19 -34.07 8.52
N GLY A 88 12.04 -33.22 9.54
CA GLY A 88 13.04 -32.97 10.58
C GLY A 88 14.26 -32.17 10.11
N MET A 89 14.15 -31.46 8.99
CA MET A 89 15.25 -30.70 8.37
C MET A 89 15.25 -29.20 8.71
N LEU A 90 14.23 -28.74 9.43
CA LEU A 90 14.05 -27.35 9.84
C LEU A 90 14.20 -27.24 11.37
N ASP A 91 15.17 -26.44 11.81
CA ASP A 91 15.38 -26.09 13.21
C ASP A 91 14.62 -24.79 13.52
N SER A 92 13.56 -24.89 14.32
CA SER A 92 12.72 -23.74 14.69
C SER A 92 13.40 -22.79 15.67
N SER A 93 14.51 -23.20 16.30
CA SER A 93 15.32 -22.33 17.13
C SER A 93 16.18 -21.37 16.30
N GLU A 94 16.44 -21.68 15.04
CA GLU A 94 17.19 -20.86 14.09
C GLU A 94 16.25 -20.07 13.17
N SER A 95 16.74 -18.99 12.56
CA SER A 95 15.94 -18.22 11.60
C SER A 95 15.78 -18.99 10.28
N VAL A 96 14.66 -18.79 9.58
CA VAL A 96 14.53 -19.14 8.16
C VAL A 96 14.85 -17.91 7.31
N VAL A 97 15.58 -18.10 6.21
CA VAL A 97 16.09 -16.98 5.40
C VAL A 97 15.45 -16.97 4.02
N ILE A 98 15.05 -15.78 3.59
CA ILE A 98 14.64 -15.47 2.22
C ILE A 98 15.69 -14.52 1.64
N LEU A 99 16.26 -14.89 0.50
CA LEU A 99 17.23 -14.10 -0.27
C LEU A 99 16.53 -13.58 -1.53
N ASP A 100 16.32 -12.27 -1.63
CA ASP A 100 15.67 -11.63 -2.77
C ASP A 100 16.70 -10.89 -3.60
N PHE A 101 17.06 -11.42 -4.77
CA PHE A 101 18.14 -10.89 -5.62
C PHE A 101 17.67 -9.85 -6.65
N ALA A 102 16.37 -9.57 -6.71
CA ALA A 102 15.82 -8.49 -7.53
C ALA A 102 14.76 -7.69 -6.75
N PRO A 103 15.16 -7.06 -5.62
CA PRO A 103 14.19 -6.43 -4.72
C PRO A 103 13.51 -5.20 -5.32
N GLY A 104 14.08 -4.59 -6.37
CA GLY A 104 13.54 -3.38 -7.00
C GLY A 104 13.31 -2.26 -6.00
N SER A 105 12.14 -1.62 -6.07
CA SER A 105 11.67 -0.63 -5.09
C SER A 105 11.28 -1.25 -3.73
N GLY A 106 11.24 -2.58 -3.63
CA GLY A 106 10.75 -3.32 -2.47
C GLY A 106 9.25 -3.63 -2.52
N ALA A 107 8.54 -3.28 -3.60
CA ALA A 107 7.09 -3.47 -3.72
C ALA A 107 6.69 -4.94 -3.57
N LEU A 108 7.35 -5.84 -4.31
CA LEU A 108 7.13 -7.28 -4.18
C LEU A 108 7.55 -7.79 -2.80
N ALA A 109 8.70 -7.33 -2.28
CA ALA A 109 9.19 -7.73 -0.96
C ALA A 109 8.20 -7.38 0.16
N TRP A 110 7.59 -6.19 0.12
CA TRP A 110 6.55 -5.78 1.06
C TRP A 110 5.33 -6.70 1.00
N LEU A 111 4.83 -6.98 -0.20
CA LEU A 111 3.69 -7.88 -0.40
C LEU A 111 4.00 -9.30 0.05
N MET A 112 5.19 -9.82 -0.26
CA MET A 112 5.66 -11.13 0.16
C MET A 112 5.69 -11.26 1.68
N ARG A 113 6.22 -10.26 2.39
CA ARG A 113 6.29 -10.28 3.86
C ARG A 113 4.90 -10.28 4.50
N LEU A 114 3.97 -9.48 3.97
CA LEU A 114 2.56 -9.51 4.40
C LEU A 114 1.91 -10.88 4.16
N ALA A 115 2.11 -11.44 2.97
CA ALA A 115 1.51 -12.72 2.59
C ALA A 115 2.12 -13.89 3.38
N ILE A 116 3.44 -13.91 3.61
CA ILE A 116 4.11 -14.93 4.40
C ILE A 116 3.61 -14.91 5.85
N ASP A 117 3.48 -13.75 6.49
CA ASP A 117 2.91 -13.63 7.83
C ASP A 117 1.48 -14.19 7.88
N GLU A 118 0.62 -13.84 6.91
CA GLU A 118 -0.75 -14.36 6.83
C GLU A 118 -0.80 -15.88 6.63
N GLN A 119 0.10 -16.44 5.81
CA GLN A 119 0.18 -17.89 5.59
C GLN A 119 0.76 -18.63 6.79
N LEU A 120 1.76 -18.08 7.47
CA LEU A 120 2.33 -18.65 8.70
C LEU A 120 1.29 -18.70 9.82
N GLN A 121 0.49 -17.65 10.00
CA GLN A 121 -0.61 -17.61 10.98
C GLN A 121 -1.68 -18.69 10.75
N ARG A 122 -1.79 -19.22 9.52
CA ARG A 122 -2.71 -20.31 9.14
C ARG A 122 -2.05 -21.69 9.13
N SER A 123 -0.72 -21.74 9.23
CA SER A 123 0.05 -22.97 9.12
C SER A 123 0.10 -23.73 10.45
N THR A 124 0.58 -24.97 10.38
CA THR A 124 0.88 -25.80 11.56
C THR A 124 2.34 -25.70 12.01
N LEU A 125 3.13 -24.83 11.39
CA LEU A 125 4.53 -24.63 11.74
C LEU A 125 4.65 -24.01 13.14
N PRO A 126 5.74 -24.30 13.88
CA PRO A 126 6.09 -23.51 15.06
C PRO A 126 6.33 -22.05 14.69
N ALA A 127 6.34 -21.15 15.67
CA ALA A 127 6.66 -19.74 15.43
C ALA A 127 8.08 -19.62 14.85
N LEU A 128 8.18 -19.36 13.55
CA LEU A 128 9.44 -19.22 12.82
C LEU A 128 9.94 -17.77 12.87
N ARG A 129 11.25 -17.60 13.02
CA ARG A 129 11.91 -16.30 12.87
C ARG A 129 12.27 -16.09 11.41
N VAL A 130 11.46 -15.34 10.66
CA VAL A 130 11.71 -15.06 9.24
C VAL A 130 12.71 -13.90 9.11
N CYS A 131 13.78 -14.12 8.35
CA CYS A 131 14.76 -13.11 7.95
C CYS A 131 14.67 -12.89 6.44
N TYR A 132 14.10 -11.75 6.02
CA TYR A 132 14.00 -11.35 4.63
C TYR A 132 15.19 -10.45 4.27
N ILE A 133 16.02 -10.88 3.33
CA ILE A 133 17.21 -10.16 2.91
C ILE A 133 17.03 -9.71 1.45
N ALA A 134 16.88 -8.39 1.25
CA ALA A 134 16.92 -7.76 -0.06
C ALA A 134 18.38 -7.58 -0.50
N CYS A 135 18.77 -8.30 -1.55
CA CYS A 135 20.13 -8.34 -2.09
C CYS A 135 20.22 -7.43 -3.32
N THR A 136 21.06 -6.39 -3.26
CA THR A 136 21.31 -5.48 -4.39
C THR A 136 22.81 -5.22 -4.55
N ASN A 137 23.28 -4.94 -5.77
CA ASN A 137 24.66 -4.51 -6.03
C ASN A 137 24.80 -2.97 -6.11
N SER A 138 23.68 -2.24 -6.01
CA SER A 138 23.61 -0.77 -6.08
C SER A 138 23.45 -0.17 -4.70
N GLU A 139 24.37 0.70 -4.27
CA GLU A 139 24.25 1.42 -2.98
C GLU A 139 23.09 2.42 -3.01
N THR A 140 22.79 3.00 -4.17
CA THR A 140 21.63 3.88 -4.34
C THR A 140 20.33 3.14 -4.05
N ASP A 141 20.17 1.92 -4.59
CA ASP A 141 18.99 1.10 -4.36
C ASP A 141 18.96 0.59 -2.92
N ALA A 142 20.13 0.24 -2.37
CA ALA A 142 20.24 -0.20 -0.98
C ALA A 142 19.78 0.90 -0.01
N GLU A 143 20.19 2.15 -0.23
CA GLU A 143 19.78 3.29 0.59
C GLU A 143 18.28 3.62 0.42
N ALA A 144 17.74 3.49 -0.80
CA ALA A 144 16.31 3.64 -1.03
C ALA A 144 15.48 2.60 -0.24
N LEU A 145 15.92 1.34 -0.23
CA LEU A 145 15.28 0.27 0.53
C LEU A 145 15.40 0.49 2.06
N ARG A 146 16.56 0.95 2.54
CA ARG A 146 16.80 1.24 3.97
C ARG A 146 16.04 2.47 4.48
N SER A 147 15.83 3.47 3.62
CA SER A 147 15.11 4.71 3.97
C SER A 147 13.59 4.57 3.92
N SER A 148 13.06 3.52 3.29
CA SER A 148 11.62 3.25 3.24
C SER A 148 11.06 2.92 4.62
N GLU A 149 10.35 3.87 5.24
CA GLU A 149 9.77 3.68 6.58
C GLU A 149 8.84 2.47 6.62
N ARG A 150 7.98 2.33 5.61
CA ARG A 150 6.97 1.27 5.55
C ARG A 150 7.60 -0.10 5.36
N LEU A 151 8.59 -0.20 4.47
CA LEU A 151 9.31 -1.45 4.26
C LEU A 151 10.12 -1.84 5.50
N ASN A 152 10.61 -0.91 6.31
CA ASN A 152 11.37 -1.26 7.52
C ASN A 152 10.50 -1.53 8.76
N ARG A 153 9.17 -1.39 8.67
CA ARG A 153 8.26 -1.81 9.76
C ARG A 153 8.23 -3.34 9.88
N PRO A 154 8.32 -3.90 11.11
CA PRO A 154 8.20 -5.34 11.32
C PRO A 154 6.82 -5.86 10.91
N VAL A 155 6.78 -7.05 10.29
CA VAL A 155 5.57 -7.79 9.93
C VAL A 155 5.65 -9.16 10.58
N GLY A 156 4.71 -9.52 11.46
CA GLY A 156 4.73 -10.83 12.13
C GLY A 156 5.95 -11.10 13.01
N GLY A 157 6.74 -10.07 13.37
CA GLY A 157 8.01 -10.22 14.07
C GLY A 157 9.18 -10.64 13.18
N ASP A 158 9.05 -10.49 11.86
CA ASP A 158 10.13 -10.72 10.91
C ASP A 158 11.27 -9.72 11.04
N LEU A 159 12.39 -10.05 10.38
CA LEU A 159 13.55 -9.19 10.25
C LEU A 159 13.80 -8.88 8.78
N PHE A 160 13.63 -7.62 8.39
CA PHE A 160 14.01 -7.14 7.06
C PHE A 160 15.45 -6.60 7.09
N ARG A 161 16.27 -7.02 6.12
CA ARG A 161 17.65 -6.56 5.94
C ARG A 161 17.91 -6.23 4.49
N VAL A 162 18.82 -5.30 4.27
CA VAL A 162 19.36 -4.98 2.94
C VAL A 162 20.82 -5.37 2.93
N ALA A 163 21.25 -6.09 1.89
CA ALA A 163 22.60 -6.59 1.75
C ALA A 163 23.15 -6.34 0.35
N HIS A 164 24.45 -6.06 0.28
CA HIS A 164 25.23 -6.17 -0.95
C HIS A 164 25.63 -7.61 -1.15
N TRP A 165 25.66 -8.05 -2.41
CA TRP A 165 26.05 -9.40 -2.75
C TRP A 165 27.10 -9.43 -3.85
N HIS A 166 28.01 -10.38 -3.74
CA HIS A 166 28.99 -10.73 -4.77
C HIS A 166 29.36 -12.21 -4.65
N ILE A 167 29.97 -12.76 -5.70
CA ILE A 167 30.50 -14.12 -5.67
C ILE A 167 31.99 -14.06 -5.38
N GLU A 168 32.43 -14.75 -4.33
CA GLU A 168 33.83 -14.84 -3.92
C GLU A 168 34.15 -16.30 -3.57
N GLU A 169 35.24 -16.83 -4.14
CA GLU A 169 35.67 -18.23 -3.93
C GLU A 169 34.55 -19.25 -4.22
N GLY A 170 33.70 -18.94 -5.20
CA GLY A 170 32.58 -19.81 -5.60
C GLY A 170 31.41 -19.80 -4.63
N ALA A 171 31.33 -18.89 -3.65
CA ALA A 171 30.19 -18.72 -2.77
C ALA A 171 29.64 -17.29 -2.84
N ILE A 172 28.35 -17.12 -2.55
CA ILE A 172 27.70 -15.83 -2.41
C ILE A 172 28.08 -15.24 -1.05
N ARG A 173 28.62 -14.02 -1.07
CA ARG A 173 28.91 -13.23 0.13
C ARG A 173 27.87 -12.14 0.26
N LEU A 174 27.41 -11.90 1.49
CA LEU A 174 26.45 -10.87 1.82
C LEU A 174 27.08 -9.87 2.80
N ALA A 175 27.01 -8.58 2.48
CA ALA A 175 27.57 -7.51 3.29
C ALA A 175 26.52 -6.43 3.60
N ALA A 176 26.53 -5.89 4.82
CA ALA A 176 25.54 -4.89 5.23
C ALA A 176 25.67 -3.52 4.52
N ARG A 177 26.86 -3.21 3.98
CA ARG A 177 27.18 -2.02 3.19
C ARG A 177 27.99 -2.43 1.97
N GLY A 178 27.86 -1.67 0.89
CA GLY A 178 28.61 -1.91 -0.33
C GLY A 178 30.09 -1.67 -0.13
N ASP A 179 30.89 -2.40 -0.90
CA ASP A 179 32.31 -2.15 -1.04
C ASP A 179 32.52 -0.82 -1.78
N TYR A 180 32.67 0.28 -1.05
CA TYR A 180 33.45 1.38 -1.60
C TYR A 180 34.93 0.98 -1.55
N ALA A 181 35.39 0.18 -2.53
CA ALA A 181 36.70 0.28 -3.19
C ALA A 181 37.08 -0.99 -4.00
N TRP A 182 36.83 -0.97 -5.31
CA TRP A 182 37.81 -1.51 -6.29
C TRP A 182 38.39 -0.42 -7.21
N ALA A 183 37.96 0.84 -7.07
CA ALA A 183 38.67 1.99 -7.60
C ALA A 183 39.60 2.56 -6.51
N HIS A 184 40.92 2.50 -6.74
CA HIS A 184 42.00 3.18 -5.99
C HIS A 184 42.64 2.52 -4.76
N GLY A 185 42.50 1.20 -4.57
CA GLY A 185 43.50 0.44 -3.79
C GLY A 185 43.59 0.75 -2.28
N VAL A 186 42.50 1.18 -1.63
CA VAL A 186 42.44 1.34 -0.17
C VAL A 186 41.48 0.30 0.43
N ARG A 187 41.97 -0.52 1.37
CA ARG A 187 41.14 -1.46 2.14
C ARG A 187 40.16 -0.71 3.05
N ALA A 188 38.86 -0.87 2.82
CA ALA A 188 37.85 -0.58 3.85
C ALA A 188 37.97 -1.57 5.01
N GLY A 189 37.59 -1.15 6.23
CA GLY A 189 37.62 -1.98 7.44
C GLY A 189 36.73 -3.24 7.35
N PRO A 190 36.78 -4.14 8.35
CA PRO A 190 36.09 -5.42 8.28
C PRO A 190 34.58 -5.25 8.06
N LEU A 191 34.10 -5.73 6.91
CA LEU A 191 32.68 -5.80 6.56
C LEU A 191 31.98 -6.73 7.56
N ALA A 192 30.86 -6.28 8.12
CA ALA A 192 29.98 -7.19 8.86
C ALA A 192 29.33 -8.14 7.85
N SER A 193 29.87 -9.35 7.72
CA SER A 193 29.30 -10.40 6.88
C SER A 193 27.95 -10.85 7.44
N ILE A 194 26.96 -10.95 6.57
CA ILE A 194 25.65 -11.50 6.93
C ILE A 194 25.69 -13.00 6.67
N ASN A 195 25.79 -13.78 7.74
CA ASN A 195 25.75 -15.24 7.63
C ASN A 195 24.31 -15.69 7.32
N VAL A 196 24.18 -16.58 6.34
CA VAL A 196 22.93 -17.28 6.08
C VAL A 196 22.73 -18.36 7.15
N SER A 197 21.48 -18.56 7.57
CA SER A 197 21.12 -19.59 8.55
C SER A 197 21.48 -20.99 8.07
N ALA A 198 21.63 -21.93 9.00
CA ALA A 198 21.75 -23.34 8.71
C ALA A 198 20.42 -23.98 8.24
N ASN A 199 19.29 -23.29 8.34
CA ASN A 199 18.02 -23.76 7.79
C ASN A 199 17.99 -23.68 6.24
N PRO A 200 17.17 -24.52 5.57
CA PRO A 200 16.95 -24.40 4.13
C PRO A 200 16.49 -22.99 3.73
N ALA A 201 17.15 -22.41 2.73
CA ALA A 201 16.90 -21.04 2.31
C ALA A 201 15.86 -20.95 1.18
N VAL A 202 15.14 -19.85 1.12
CA VAL A 202 14.31 -19.48 -0.03
C VAL A 202 15.06 -18.43 -0.83
N VAL A 203 15.00 -18.53 -2.16
CA VAL A 203 15.65 -17.60 -3.07
C VAL A 203 14.60 -17.07 -4.05
N LEU A 204 14.52 -15.75 -4.18
CA LEU A 204 13.60 -15.06 -5.08
C LEU A 204 14.39 -14.33 -6.16
N GLY A 205 13.93 -14.45 -7.40
CA GLY A 205 14.55 -13.84 -8.57
C GLY A 205 13.53 -13.38 -9.62
N ALA A 206 12.69 -12.40 -9.29
CA ALA A 206 11.74 -11.81 -10.22
C ALA A 206 12.45 -10.79 -11.15
N GLY A 207 12.79 -11.20 -12.37
CA GLY A 207 13.58 -10.42 -13.33
C GLY A 207 15.09 -10.49 -13.10
N PHE A 208 15.54 -11.36 -12.20
CA PHE A 208 16.95 -11.41 -11.80
C PHE A 208 17.82 -12.02 -12.90
N PHE A 209 17.43 -13.18 -13.43
CA PHE A 209 18.27 -13.92 -14.37
C PHE A 209 18.34 -13.23 -15.74
N GLY A 210 17.31 -12.48 -16.14
CA GLY A 210 17.33 -11.66 -17.35
C GLY A 210 18.30 -10.48 -17.30
N CYS A 211 18.80 -10.12 -16.11
CA CYS A 211 19.82 -9.10 -15.91
C CYS A 211 21.26 -9.66 -15.91
N LEU A 212 21.43 -10.99 -15.90
CA LEU A 212 22.75 -11.61 -15.90
C LEU A 212 23.28 -11.77 -17.32
N PRO A 213 24.59 -11.56 -17.56
CA PRO A 213 25.18 -11.78 -18.88
C PRO A 213 24.97 -13.22 -19.38
N ALA A 214 24.78 -13.34 -20.69
CA ALA A 214 24.67 -14.62 -21.39
C ALA A 214 25.55 -14.62 -22.64
N ASP A 215 26.01 -15.82 -23.03
CA ASP A 215 26.79 -16.00 -24.24
C ASP A 215 25.86 -16.42 -25.39
N LEU A 216 26.00 -15.79 -26.57
CA LEU A 216 25.16 -16.07 -27.72
C LEU A 216 25.82 -17.09 -28.64
N PHE A 217 25.05 -18.11 -29.01
CA PHE A 217 25.42 -19.12 -30.00
C PHE A 217 24.27 -19.35 -30.97
N ALA A 218 24.52 -20.13 -32.02
CA ALA A 218 23.47 -20.69 -32.84
C ALA A 218 23.75 -22.16 -33.18
N ALA A 219 22.69 -22.96 -33.17
CA ALA A 219 22.70 -24.30 -33.72
C ALA A 219 22.27 -24.22 -35.20
N CYS A 220 23.24 -24.31 -36.12
CA CYS A 220 23.02 -24.13 -37.56
C CYS A 220 23.40 -25.42 -38.30
N ASN A 221 22.41 -26.13 -38.84
CA ASN A 221 22.63 -27.35 -39.65
C ASN A 221 23.57 -28.41 -39.00
N GLY A 222 23.50 -28.58 -37.68
CA GLY A 222 24.36 -29.50 -36.95
C GLY A 222 25.73 -28.95 -36.60
N GLU A 223 26.00 -27.67 -36.83
CA GLU A 223 27.16 -26.94 -36.33
C GLU A 223 26.78 -26.06 -35.13
N TRP A 224 27.76 -25.80 -34.26
CA TRP A 224 27.64 -24.88 -33.12
C TRP A 224 28.53 -23.68 -33.36
N ILE A 225 27.92 -22.50 -33.50
CA ILE A 225 28.57 -21.29 -33.99
C ILE A 225 28.40 -20.18 -32.96
N GLU A 226 29.45 -19.41 -32.68
CA GLU A 226 29.37 -18.23 -31.82
C GLU A 226 28.60 -17.10 -32.51
N GLY A 227 27.67 -16.49 -31.79
CA GLY A 227 26.94 -15.31 -32.24
C GLY A 227 27.63 -14.03 -31.76
N ARG A 228 27.75 -13.06 -32.66
CA ARG A 228 28.20 -11.71 -32.34
C ARG A 228 27.04 -10.73 -32.49
N ALA A 229 27.02 -9.70 -31.67
CA ALA A 229 25.96 -8.71 -31.68
C ALA A 229 26.50 -7.27 -31.70
N ARG A 230 25.66 -6.33 -32.16
CA ARG A 230 25.93 -4.90 -32.13
C ARG A 230 24.62 -4.10 -32.06
N PHE A 231 24.73 -2.87 -31.58
CA PHE A 231 23.63 -1.91 -31.66
C PHE A 231 23.65 -1.12 -32.95
N GLU A 232 22.48 -0.96 -33.55
CA GLU A 232 22.23 -0.06 -34.68
C GLU A 232 21.12 0.94 -34.33
N ALA A 233 21.13 2.12 -34.95
CA ALA A 233 20.06 3.10 -34.77
C ALA A 233 18.75 2.54 -35.36
N ALA A 234 17.67 2.55 -34.58
CA ALA A 234 16.35 2.18 -35.08
C ALA A 234 15.72 3.41 -35.75
N ALA A 235 15.56 3.39 -37.08
CA ALA A 235 14.93 4.49 -37.83
C ALA A 235 13.43 4.66 -37.53
N ASP A 236 12.81 3.62 -36.95
CA ASP A 236 11.37 3.46 -36.70
C ASP A 236 10.94 3.73 -35.26
N ALA A 237 11.88 3.99 -34.32
CA ALA A 237 11.55 4.26 -32.92
C ALA A 237 12.42 5.40 -32.36
N PRO A 238 11.84 6.56 -31.96
CA PRO A 238 12.59 7.64 -31.34
C PRO A 238 13.31 7.16 -30.06
N GLY A 239 14.64 7.10 -30.08
CA GLY A 239 15.46 6.61 -28.98
C GLY A 239 15.62 5.08 -28.88
N GLY A 240 14.98 4.31 -29.77
CA GLY A 240 15.16 2.87 -29.88
C GLY A 240 16.47 2.51 -30.58
N ARG A 241 17.12 1.42 -30.15
CA ARG A 241 18.22 0.79 -30.88
C ARG A 241 17.75 -0.57 -31.38
N ARG A 242 18.34 -1.09 -32.44
CA ARG A 242 18.17 -2.49 -32.85
C ARG A 242 19.39 -3.26 -32.39
N LEU A 243 19.17 -4.37 -31.69
CA LEU A 243 20.25 -5.27 -31.27
C LEU A 243 20.44 -6.34 -32.33
N ASN A 244 21.19 -6.02 -33.39
CA ASN A 244 21.40 -6.99 -34.45
C ASN A 244 22.43 -8.03 -34.02
N TYR A 245 22.19 -9.28 -34.40
CA TYR A 245 23.13 -10.37 -34.18
C TYR A 245 23.41 -11.10 -35.50
N GLN A 246 24.62 -11.66 -35.61
CA GLN A 246 25.01 -12.52 -36.71
C GLN A 246 25.80 -13.72 -36.17
N CYS A 247 25.61 -14.87 -36.79
CA CYS A 247 26.38 -16.08 -36.50
C CYS A 247 27.13 -16.45 -37.78
N GLN A 248 28.46 -16.42 -37.76
CA GLN A 248 29.30 -16.80 -38.90
C GLN A 248 30.13 -18.04 -38.55
N PRO A 249 30.17 -19.06 -39.43
CA PRO A 249 31.04 -20.22 -39.23
C PRO A 249 32.48 -19.77 -39.01
N ALA A 250 33.20 -20.48 -38.14
CA ALA A 250 34.61 -20.21 -37.84
C ALA A 250 35.46 -20.22 -39.12
N GLY A 251 36.42 -19.30 -39.22
CA GLY A 251 37.30 -19.20 -40.40
C GLY A 251 38.22 -20.42 -40.54
N PRO A 252 38.78 -20.69 -41.74
CA PRO A 252 39.69 -21.82 -41.93
C PRO A 252 40.94 -21.67 -41.04
N GLY A 253 41.06 -22.51 -40.01
CA GLY A 253 42.15 -22.51 -39.03
C GLY A 253 41.71 -22.22 -37.59
N GLU A 254 40.48 -21.72 -37.41
CA GLU A 254 39.83 -21.65 -36.10
C GLU A 254 39.24 -23.02 -35.76
N GLY A 255 39.65 -23.61 -34.64
CA GLY A 255 39.14 -24.91 -34.20
C GLY A 255 37.65 -24.85 -33.87
N ALA A 256 36.99 -26.01 -33.76
CA ALA A 256 35.61 -26.08 -33.27
C ALA A 256 35.49 -25.34 -31.92
N LEU A 257 34.50 -24.47 -31.79
CA LEU A 257 34.24 -23.72 -30.56
C LEU A 257 34.02 -24.69 -29.39
N GLN A 258 34.86 -24.58 -28.35
CA GLN A 258 34.74 -25.37 -27.12
C GLN A 258 34.30 -24.46 -25.98
N CYS A 259 33.06 -24.62 -25.52
CA CYS A 259 32.59 -23.99 -24.27
C CYS A 259 33.12 -24.73 -23.03
N GLY A 260 33.47 -26.03 -23.18
CA GLY A 260 33.97 -26.89 -22.12
C GLY A 260 32.89 -27.36 -21.12
N PRO A 261 33.23 -28.29 -20.21
CA PRO A 261 32.32 -28.71 -19.14
C PRO A 261 31.86 -27.51 -18.28
N PRO A 262 30.58 -27.43 -17.90
CA PRO A 262 29.57 -28.49 -17.95
C PRO A 262 28.72 -28.54 -19.23
N TRP A 263 28.97 -27.67 -20.22
CA TRP A 263 28.01 -27.44 -21.31
C TRP A 263 28.06 -28.47 -22.44
N ASP A 264 29.13 -29.25 -22.57
CA ASP A 264 29.38 -30.15 -23.69
C ASP A 264 28.20 -31.07 -24.02
N ALA A 265 27.57 -31.68 -23.00
CA ALA A 265 26.45 -32.59 -23.19
C ALA A 265 25.18 -31.86 -23.69
N LEU A 266 24.91 -30.67 -23.14
CA LEU A 266 23.76 -29.86 -23.54
C LEU A 266 23.95 -29.27 -24.94
N ILE A 267 25.16 -28.82 -25.27
CA ILE A 267 25.50 -28.31 -26.59
C ILE A 267 25.32 -29.40 -27.64
N GLU A 268 25.85 -30.61 -27.39
CA GLU A 268 25.66 -31.73 -28.31
C GLU A 268 24.18 -32.11 -28.47
N HIS A 269 23.40 -31.99 -27.39
CA HIS A 269 21.96 -32.18 -27.44
C HIS A 269 21.29 -31.12 -28.32
N TYR A 270 21.54 -29.83 -28.09
CA TYR A 270 21.00 -28.74 -28.91
C TYR A 270 21.42 -28.83 -30.37
N ARG A 271 22.68 -29.16 -30.65
CA ARG A 271 23.23 -29.33 -32.00
C ARG A 271 22.47 -30.39 -32.81
N ARG A 272 21.92 -31.41 -32.15
CA ARG A 272 21.14 -32.49 -32.80
C ARG A 272 19.65 -32.16 -32.98
N HIS A 273 19.07 -31.33 -32.11
CA HIS A 273 17.61 -31.16 -32.02
C HIS A 273 17.11 -29.77 -32.43
N LEU A 274 17.99 -28.78 -32.52
CA LEU A 274 17.68 -27.42 -32.97
C LEU A 274 18.17 -27.22 -34.42
N VAL A 275 17.42 -26.44 -35.18
CA VAL A 275 17.72 -26.10 -36.58
C VAL A 275 17.60 -24.60 -36.74
N ASN A 276 18.73 -23.94 -37.03
CA ASN A 276 18.85 -22.49 -37.23
C ASN A 276 18.24 -21.67 -36.09
N ALA A 277 18.52 -22.07 -34.85
CA ALA A 277 18.00 -21.41 -33.66
C ALA A 277 19.12 -20.65 -32.94
N PRO A 278 18.92 -19.35 -32.61
CA PRO A 278 19.79 -18.65 -31.68
C PRO A 278 19.61 -19.24 -30.28
N VAL A 279 20.71 -19.40 -29.56
CA VAL A 279 20.75 -19.93 -28.20
C VAL A 279 21.55 -18.99 -27.33
N LEU A 280 20.88 -18.37 -26.35
CA LEU A 280 21.54 -17.71 -25.24
C LEU A 280 21.88 -18.77 -24.19
N LEU A 281 23.17 -19.00 -23.97
CA LEU A 281 23.67 -19.91 -22.95
C LEU A 281 23.79 -19.14 -21.62
N PRO A 282 23.14 -19.60 -20.54
CA PRO A 282 23.00 -18.82 -19.31
C PRO A 282 24.22 -19.02 -18.38
N THR A 283 25.40 -18.61 -18.84
CA THR A 283 26.68 -18.92 -18.17
C THR A 283 26.84 -18.24 -16.81
N GLU A 284 26.52 -16.96 -16.68
CA GLU A 284 26.58 -16.26 -15.39
C GLU A 284 25.46 -16.73 -14.45
N ALA A 285 24.26 -17.02 -14.97
CA ALA A 285 23.18 -17.61 -14.19
C ALA A 285 23.55 -18.99 -13.62
N PHE A 286 24.24 -19.82 -14.40
CA PHE A 286 24.77 -21.10 -13.92
C PHE A 286 25.83 -20.91 -12.83
N THR A 287 26.76 -19.97 -13.02
CA THR A 287 27.77 -19.62 -12.00
C THR A 287 27.10 -19.17 -10.70
N PHE A 288 26.05 -18.36 -10.79
CA PHE A 288 25.24 -17.93 -9.66
C PHE A 288 24.58 -19.12 -8.94
N VAL A 289 23.87 -20.00 -9.65
CA VAL A 289 23.20 -21.16 -9.04
C VAL A 289 24.21 -22.11 -8.37
N LYS A 290 25.39 -22.30 -8.98
CA LYS A 290 26.48 -23.07 -8.37
C LYS A 290 26.97 -22.41 -7.07
N ALA A 291 27.18 -21.10 -7.08
CA ALA A 291 27.61 -20.37 -5.89
C ALA A 291 26.55 -20.36 -4.78
N LEU A 292 25.28 -20.27 -5.18
CA LEU A 292 24.14 -20.39 -4.29
C LEU A 292 24.14 -21.73 -3.56
N ARG A 293 24.30 -22.84 -4.31
CA ARG A 293 24.37 -24.21 -3.74
C ARG A 293 25.49 -24.34 -2.71
N GLN A 294 26.67 -23.77 -2.98
CA GLN A 294 27.79 -23.76 -2.04
C GLN A 294 27.46 -22.97 -0.78
N THR A 295 26.76 -21.84 -0.91
CA THR A 295 26.43 -20.93 0.19
C THR A 295 25.42 -21.52 1.17
N ILE A 296 24.40 -22.20 0.66
CA ILE A 296 23.26 -22.71 1.46
C ILE A 296 23.27 -24.24 1.62
N ALA A 297 24.45 -24.85 1.47
CA ALA A 297 24.65 -26.30 1.57
C ALA A 297 23.67 -27.12 0.70
N GLY A 298 23.32 -26.60 -0.47
CA GLY A 298 22.43 -27.25 -1.43
C GLY A 298 20.98 -27.45 -0.97
N ARG A 299 20.52 -26.80 0.10
CA ARG A 299 19.14 -26.92 0.61
C ARG A 299 18.35 -25.64 0.36
N TYR A 300 17.51 -25.64 -0.66
CA TYR A 300 16.79 -24.45 -1.08
C TYR A 300 15.50 -24.69 -1.85
N LEU A 301 14.67 -23.65 -1.83
CA LEU A 301 13.64 -23.38 -2.82
C LEU A 301 14.01 -22.10 -3.58
N LEU A 302 14.23 -22.18 -4.89
CA LEU A 302 14.43 -21.05 -5.78
C LEU A 302 13.14 -20.80 -6.56
N LEU A 303 12.64 -19.58 -6.53
CA LEU A 303 11.50 -19.10 -7.32
C LEU A 303 11.96 -17.91 -8.16
N ALA A 304 11.84 -18.02 -9.48
CA ALA A 304 12.23 -16.98 -10.42
C ALA A 304 11.14 -16.76 -11.46
N CYS A 305 11.15 -15.56 -12.04
CA CYS A 305 10.22 -15.16 -13.08
C CYS A 305 10.91 -14.21 -14.05
N ASP A 306 11.09 -14.63 -15.30
CA ASP A 306 11.76 -13.86 -16.34
C ASP A 306 11.09 -14.11 -17.69
N VAL A 307 11.36 -13.25 -18.67
CA VAL A 307 11.13 -13.62 -20.08
C VAL A 307 12.12 -14.73 -20.41
N ALA A 308 11.66 -15.88 -20.86
CA ALA A 308 12.51 -17.07 -20.92
C ALA A 308 12.12 -18.07 -22.00
N ALA A 309 12.93 -19.10 -22.23
CA ALA A 309 12.54 -20.31 -22.92
C ALA A 309 12.56 -21.50 -21.95
N CYS A 310 11.44 -22.22 -21.86
CA CYS A 310 11.25 -23.35 -20.96
C CYS A 310 11.42 -24.71 -21.63
N SER A 311 11.41 -24.75 -22.96
CA SER A 311 11.46 -25.99 -23.74
C SER A 311 12.24 -25.82 -25.03
N GLU A 312 12.74 -26.92 -25.58
CA GLU A 312 13.41 -26.92 -26.89
C GLU A 312 12.53 -26.41 -28.02
N ASN A 313 11.22 -26.64 -27.95
CA ASN A 313 10.29 -26.14 -28.97
C ASN A 313 10.25 -24.61 -28.97
N GLU A 314 10.18 -23.99 -27.79
CA GLU A 314 10.24 -22.53 -27.68
C GLU A 314 11.58 -21.97 -28.18
N ILE A 315 12.69 -22.66 -27.89
CA ILE A 315 14.01 -22.26 -28.39
C ILE A 315 14.02 -22.31 -29.93
N ARG A 316 13.46 -23.38 -30.52
CA ARG A 316 13.33 -23.53 -31.99
C ARG A 316 12.45 -22.43 -32.60
N ASP A 317 11.42 -22.00 -31.89
CA ASP A 317 10.51 -20.93 -32.31
C ASP A 317 11.12 -19.53 -32.10
N GLY A 318 12.36 -19.44 -31.61
CA GLY A 318 13.11 -18.19 -31.49
C GLY A 318 12.92 -17.48 -30.15
N ALA A 319 12.42 -18.15 -29.11
CA ALA A 319 12.20 -17.52 -27.79
C ALA A 319 13.50 -17.01 -27.11
N LEU A 320 14.67 -17.46 -27.57
CA LEU A 320 15.98 -16.96 -27.10
C LEU A 320 16.61 -15.91 -28.04
N ALA A 321 15.91 -15.49 -29.09
CA ALA A 321 16.37 -14.40 -29.92
C ALA A 321 16.38 -13.09 -29.11
N PRO A 322 17.41 -12.23 -29.24
CA PRO A 322 17.39 -10.91 -28.63
C PRO A 322 16.17 -10.09 -29.09
N PRO A 323 15.49 -9.38 -28.17
CA PRO A 323 14.25 -8.67 -28.47
C PRO A 323 14.46 -7.56 -29.51
N GLN A 324 13.46 -7.35 -30.37
CA GLN A 324 13.44 -6.29 -31.39
C GLN A 324 12.13 -5.52 -31.36
N PRO A 325 12.15 -4.16 -31.37
CA PRO A 325 13.33 -3.32 -31.19
C PRO A 325 13.87 -3.39 -29.74
N TRP A 326 15.14 -3.03 -29.54
CA TRP A 326 15.73 -2.90 -28.21
C TRP A 326 15.41 -1.53 -27.62
N VAL A 327 14.66 -1.53 -26.52
CA VAL A 327 14.33 -0.32 -25.77
C VAL A 327 15.14 -0.31 -24.49
N SER A 328 16.03 0.68 -24.36
CA SER A 328 16.88 0.83 -23.17
C SER A 328 16.04 0.93 -21.90
N ALA A 329 16.46 0.27 -20.83
CA ALA A 329 15.74 0.16 -19.54
C ALA A 329 14.39 -0.60 -19.58
N VAL A 330 13.95 -1.11 -20.73
CA VAL A 330 12.70 -1.89 -20.84
C VAL A 330 12.99 -3.32 -21.29
N SER A 331 13.86 -3.49 -22.29
CA SER A 331 14.24 -4.80 -22.82
C SER A 331 15.24 -5.51 -21.90
N GLY A 332 14.95 -6.76 -21.54
CA GLY A 332 15.89 -7.70 -20.91
C GLY A 332 16.23 -8.85 -21.86
N LEU A 333 17.27 -9.62 -21.55
CA LEU A 333 17.61 -10.81 -22.33
C LEU A 333 16.71 -11.99 -21.95
N PRO A 334 16.20 -12.76 -22.93
CA PRO A 334 15.44 -13.95 -22.62
C PRO A 334 16.34 -15.00 -21.97
N VAL A 335 15.87 -15.60 -20.87
CA VAL A 335 16.62 -16.56 -20.08
C VAL A 335 16.40 -17.98 -20.58
N ASN A 336 17.46 -18.77 -20.66
CA ASN A 336 17.36 -20.19 -21.03
C ASN A 336 17.09 -21.07 -19.80
N TYR A 337 15.85 -21.09 -19.33
CA TYR A 337 15.43 -21.93 -18.20
C TYR A 337 15.53 -23.42 -18.51
N HIS A 338 15.38 -23.83 -19.78
CA HIS A 338 15.64 -25.21 -20.19
C HIS A 338 17.10 -25.63 -19.88
N ALA A 339 18.07 -24.79 -20.21
CA ALA A 339 19.47 -25.03 -19.90
C ALA A 339 19.77 -25.01 -18.39
N LEU A 340 19.15 -24.11 -17.62
CA LEU A 340 19.31 -24.11 -16.16
C LEU A 340 18.76 -25.40 -15.54
N ALA A 341 17.55 -25.81 -15.94
CA ALA A 341 16.93 -27.04 -15.46
C ALA A 341 17.76 -28.29 -15.81
N TRP A 342 18.41 -28.31 -16.96
CA TRP A 342 19.30 -29.40 -17.39
C TRP A 342 20.47 -29.63 -16.43
N HIS A 343 20.96 -28.56 -15.78
CA HIS A 343 22.14 -28.61 -14.92
C HIS A 343 21.83 -28.67 -13.42
N GLU A 344 20.55 -28.72 -13.05
CA GLU A 344 20.14 -28.87 -11.66
C GLU A 344 20.23 -30.34 -11.20
N ASP A 345 21.46 -30.81 -11.01
CA ASP A 345 21.73 -32.14 -10.48
C ASP A 345 21.13 -32.29 -9.07
N GLY A 346 20.08 -33.11 -8.97
CA GLY A 346 19.47 -33.51 -7.71
C GLY A 346 18.43 -32.53 -7.15
N ALA A 347 18.01 -31.52 -7.89
CA ALA A 347 16.84 -30.72 -7.55
C ALA A 347 15.62 -31.18 -8.37
N TRP A 348 14.42 -30.94 -7.85
CA TRP A 348 13.23 -30.89 -8.71
C TRP A 348 13.17 -29.52 -9.38
N CYS A 349 12.93 -29.48 -10.69
CA CYS A 349 12.73 -28.25 -11.44
C CYS A 349 11.34 -28.22 -12.07
N GLY A 350 10.64 -27.10 -11.90
CA GLY A 350 9.37 -26.80 -12.55
C GLY A 350 9.50 -25.54 -13.38
N THR A 351 9.14 -25.59 -14.66
CA THR A 351 9.08 -24.43 -15.55
C THR A 351 7.69 -24.26 -16.11
N ARG A 352 7.25 -23.02 -16.27
CA ARG A 352 5.93 -22.73 -16.83
C ARG A 352 5.87 -21.37 -17.52
N ARG A 353 5.38 -21.36 -18.76
CA ARG A 353 4.90 -20.14 -19.43
C ARG A 353 3.66 -19.59 -18.72
N VAL A 354 3.65 -18.30 -18.41
CA VAL A 354 2.54 -17.63 -17.71
C VAL A 354 1.81 -16.58 -18.55
N ASP A 355 2.32 -16.25 -19.74
CA ASP A 355 1.68 -15.36 -20.71
C ASP A 355 2.10 -15.68 -22.15
N GLU A 356 1.56 -14.92 -23.12
CA GLU A 356 1.94 -15.01 -24.53
C GLU A 356 3.21 -14.19 -24.85
N GLY A 357 3.60 -13.26 -23.98
CA GLY A 357 4.78 -12.38 -24.14
C GLY A 357 6.12 -13.04 -23.79
N GLY A 358 6.13 -14.33 -23.46
CA GLY A 358 7.35 -15.10 -23.19
C GLY A 358 7.76 -15.12 -21.71
N LEU A 359 6.98 -14.53 -20.81
CA LEU A 359 7.21 -14.63 -19.37
C LEU A 359 7.02 -16.08 -18.91
N ALA A 360 7.92 -16.53 -18.03
CA ALA A 360 7.83 -17.83 -17.42
C ALA A 360 8.26 -17.82 -15.96
N LEU A 361 7.68 -18.74 -15.20
CA LEU A 361 8.11 -19.11 -13.86
C LEU A 361 9.12 -20.25 -13.92
N TYR A 362 10.15 -20.15 -13.10
CA TYR A 362 11.10 -21.21 -12.82
C TYR A 362 11.12 -21.49 -11.33
N ALA A 363 11.00 -22.75 -10.95
CA ALA A 363 11.12 -23.21 -9.58
C ALA A 363 12.15 -24.34 -9.50
N ALA A 364 13.03 -24.29 -8.51
CA ALA A 364 13.92 -25.39 -8.18
C ALA A 364 13.88 -25.70 -6.68
N TRP A 365 13.71 -26.98 -6.32
CA TRP A 365 13.69 -27.45 -4.93
C TRP A 365 14.72 -28.54 -4.74
N SER A 366 15.75 -28.24 -3.95
CA SER A 366 16.80 -29.20 -3.58
C SER A 366 16.88 -29.41 -2.07
N ARG A 367 17.10 -30.66 -1.66
CA ARG A 367 17.29 -31.09 -0.27
C ARG A 367 18.71 -31.59 -0.04
N GLY A 368 19.71 -30.79 -0.44
CA GLY A 368 21.11 -31.18 -0.38
C GLY A 368 21.51 -32.11 -1.53
N GLY A 369 21.03 -31.82 -2.75
CA GLY A 369 21.26 -32.67 -3.93
C GLY A 369 20.28 -33.85 -4.06
N MET A 370 19.17 -33.82 -3.31
CA MET A 370 18.06 -34.77 -3.47
C MET A 370 16.75 -34.02 -3.75
N PRO A 371 15.90 -34.52 -4.67
CA PRO A 371 14.63 -33.87 -4.96
C PRO A 371 13.61 -34.14 -3.84
N PRO A 372 12.55 -33.31 -3.73
CA PRO A 372 11.38 -33.62 -2.91
C PRO A 372 10.65 -34.89 -3.39
N SER A 373 9.73 -35.39 -2.56
CA SER A 373 8.86 -36.50 -2.98
C SER A 373 7.97 -36.09 -4.18
N ARG A 374 7.58 -37.05 -5.03
CA ARG A 374 6.67 -36.78 -6.17
C ARG A 374 5.36 -36.11 -5.77
N ARG A 375 4.84 -36.44 -4.58
CA ARG A 375 3.64 -35.80 -4.03
C ARG A 375 3.89 -34.34 -3.70
N ALA A 376 5.02 -34.05 -3.03
CA ALA A 376 5.39 -32.69 -2.67
C ALA A 376 5.69 -31.83 -3.91
N SER A 377 6.39 -32.37 -4.92
CA SER A 377 6.60 -31.64 -6.17
C SER A 377 5.29 -31.39 -6.92
N GLY A 378 4.39 -32.36 -6.99
CA GLY A 378 3.07 -32.17 -7.63
C GLY A 378 2.20 -31.13 -6.92
N GLU A 379 2.24 -31.07 -5.59
CA GLU A 379 1.56 -30.02 -4.82
C GLU A 379 2.20 -28.64 -5.04
N MET A 380 3.54 -28.57 -5.08
CA MET A 380 4.26 -27.34 -5.40
C MET A 380 3.85 -26.80 -6.79
N ASP A 381 3.81 -27.67 -7.80
CA ASP A 381 3.31 -27.33 -9.13
C ASP A 381 1.87 -26.80 -9.09
N ALA A 382 0.98 -27.45 -8.33
CA ALA A 382 -0.41 -27.03 -8.18
C ALA A 382 -0.52 -25.64 -7.52
N ILE A 383 0.30 -25.35 -6.51
CA ILE A 383 0.36 -24.03 -5.86
C ILE A 383 0.81 -22.97 -6.86
N LEU A 384 1.95 -23.19 -7.53
CA LEU A 384 2.52 -22.25 -8.50
C LEU A 384 1.63 -22.04 -9.73
N SER A 385 0.67 -22.95 -9.97
CA SER A 385 -0.36 -22.83 -11.01
C SER A 385 -1.47 -21.84 -10.70
N GLY A 386 -1.62 -21.42 -9.44
CA GLY A 386 -2.84 -20.79 -8.96
C GLY A 386 -3.08 -19.37 -9.47
N TRP A 387 -2.06 -18.67 -9.95
CA TRP A 387 -2.17 -17.27 -10.38
C TRP A 387 -1.05 -16.88 -11.35
N SER A 388 -1.36 -16.10 -12.39
CA SER A 388 -0.33 -15.52 -13.27
C SER A 388 0.13 -14.16 -12.73
N PRO A 389 1.44 -13.88 -12.65
CA PRO A 389 1.94 -12.56 -12.23
C PRO A 389 1.41 -11.40 -13.08
N PHE A 390 1.03 -11.66 -14.34
CA PHE A 390 0.48 -10.64 -15.25
C PHE A 390 -0.95 -10.22 -14.93
N ASP A 391 -1.71 -11.07 -14.24
CA ASP A 391 -3.14 -10.85 -14.02
C ASP A 391 -3.40 -9.59 -13.19
N ALA A 392 -2.46 -9.23 -12.32
CA ALA A 392 -2.62 -8.07 -11.46
C ALA A 392 -2.66 -6.74 -12.25
N GLY A 393 -1.76 -6.57 -13.23
CA GLY A 393 -1.78 -5.43 -14.15
C GLY A 393 -2.95 -5.48 -15.14
N ARG A 394 -3.36 -6.67 -15.60
CA ARG A 394 -4.55 -6.83 -16.47
C ARG A 394 -5.84 -6.47 -15.74
N LEU A 395 -5.99 -6.87 -14.47
CA LEU A 395 -7.13 -6.52 -13.63
C LEU A 395 -7.18 -5.01 -13.35
N ALA A 396 -6.03 -4.37 -13.11
CA ALA A 396 -5.99 -2.91 -12.94
C ALA A 396 -6.43 -2.18 -14.21
N ARG A 397 -5.96 -2.60 -15.40
CA ARG A 397 -6.40 -2.05 -16.69
C ARG A 397 -7.89 -2.31 -16.94
N ALA A 398 -8.38 -3.52 -16.68
CA ALA A 398 -9.80 -3.84 -16.80
C ALA A 398 -10.64 -2.97 -15.85
N ALA A 399 -10.19 -2.76 -14.61
CA ALA A 399 -10.85 -1.91 -13.65
C ALA A 399 -10.90 -0.43 -14.11
N ALA A 400 -9.87 0.05 -14.81
CA ALA A 400 -9.86 1.40 -15.40
C ALA A 400 -10.88 1.57 -16.55
N THR A 401 -11.34 0.48 -17.17
CA THR A 401 -12.37 0.50 -18.24
C THR A 401 -13.80 0.34 -17.72
N VAL A 402 -13.99 0.15 -16.41
CA VAL A 402 -15.32 0.04 -15.82
C VAL A 402 -16.04 1.39 -15.95
N PRO A 403 -17.29 1.43 -16.48
CA PRO A 403 -18.07 2.66 -16.59
C PRO A 403 -18.29 3.35 -15.24
N ASP A 404 -18.40 4.67 -15.23
CA ASP A 404 -18.60 5.45 -13.99
C ASP A 404 -19.98 5.18 -13.34
N ASP A 405 -20.96 4.72 -14.12
CA ASP A 405 -22.28 4.31 -13.65
C ASP A 405 -22.35 2.83 -13.23
N ALA A 406 -21.22 2.10 -13.28
CA ALA A 406 -21.19 0.70 -12.88
C ALA A 406 -21.53 0.53 -11.39
N SER A 407 -22.13 -0.61 -11.05
CA SER A 407 -22.51 -0.87 -9.67
C SER A 407 -21.29 -0.97 -8.75
N PHE A 408 -21.39 -0.39 -7.55
CA PHE A 408 -20.35 -0.50 -6.53
C PHE A 408 -20.07 -1.95 -6.12
N ASP A 409 -21.06 -2.85 -6.22
CA ASP A 409 -20.85 -4.26 -5.96
C ASP A 409 -19.92 -4.91 -7.00
N MET A 410 -19.97 -4.46 -8.26
CA MET A 410 -19.03 -4.88 -9.31
C MET A 410 -17.61 -4.40 -8.99
N ALA A 411 -17.45 -3.13 -8.66
CA ALA A 411 -16.15 -2.56 -8.30
C ALA A 411 -15.55 -3.25 -7.05
N LEU A 412 -16.37 -3.57 -6.05
CA LEU A 412 -15.96 -4.34 -4.88
C LEU A 412 -15.63 -5.80 -5.23
N ALA A 413 -16.34 -6.41 -6.18
CA ALA A 413 -16.02 -7.75 -6.67
C ALA A 413 -14.67 -7.80 -7.40
N LEU A 414 -14.33 -6.77 -8.19
CA LEU A 414 -13.01 -6.64 -8.81
C LEU A 414 -11.91 -6.52 -7.76
N LEU A 415 -12.10 -5.70 -6.72
CA LEU A 415 -11.17 -5.62 -5.60
C LEU A 415 -10.99 -6.95 -4.89
N ARG A 416 -12.07 -7.68 -4.60
CA ARG A 416 -11.97 -9.00 -3.95
C ARG A 416 -11.21 -10.00 -4.83
N THR A 417 -11.49 -9.98 -6.14
CA THR A 417 -10.85 -10.86 -7.13
C THR A 417 -9.37 -10.57 -7.26
N SER A 418 -8.97 -9.30 -7.23
CA SER A 418 -7.56 -8.88 -7.24
C SER A 418 -6.84 -9.03 -5.91
N ARG A 419 -7.49 -9.61 -4.89
CA ARG A 419 -6.97 -9.69 -3.50
C ARG A 419 -6.65 -8.32 -2.92
N PHE A 420 -7.52 -7.34 -3.21
CA PHE A 420 -7.43 -5.95 -2.78
C PHE A 420 -6.17 -5.27 -3.32
N ASP A 421 -5.83 -5.52 -4.59
CA ASP A 421 -4.68 -4.89 -5.24
C ASP A 421 -4.81 -3.35 -5.21
N PRO A 422 -3.82 -2.62 -4.68
CA PRO A 422 -3.84 -1.16 -4.63
C PRO A 422 -4.06 -0.51 -5.99
N ARG A 423 -3.54 -1.09 -7.08
CA ARG A 423 -3.70 -0.55 -8.44
C ARG A 423 -5.13 -0.65 -8.94
N VAL A 424 -5.83 -1.73 -8.58
CA VAL A 424 -7.26 -1.89 -8.88
C VAL A 424 -8.07 -0.85 -8.10
N LEU A 425 -7.74 -0.63 -6.83
CA LEU A 425 -8.39 0.43 -6.03
C LEU A 425 -8.09 1.82 -6.58
N GLY A 426 -6.84 2.10 -6.98
CA GLY A 426 -6.45 3.34 -7.61
C GLY A 426 -7.25 3.60 -8.88
N ALA A 427 -7.37 2.59 -9.76
CA ALA A 427 -8.09 2.69 -11.03
C ALA A 427 -9.59 2.98 -10.87
N ILE A 428 -10.24 2.46 -9.83
CA ILE A 428 -11.68 2.71 -9.58
C ILE A 428 -11.91 3.87 -8.60
N GLY A 429 -10.88 4.35 -7.91
CA GLY A 429 -11.03 5.21 -6.74
C GLY A 429 -11.57 6.61 -7.06
N GLY A 430 -11.18 7.18 -8.21
CA GLY A 430 -11.73 8.44 -8.70
C GLY A 430 -13.24 8.36 -8.98
N ARG A 431 -13.74 7.18 -9.38
CA ARG A 431 -15.16 6.92 -9.68
C ARG A 431 -16.03 6.78 -8.43
N VAL A 432 -15.40 6.64 -7.25
CA VAL A 432 -16.09 6.64 -5.97
C VAL A 432 -16.39 8.08 -5.49
N GLN A 433 -15.92 9.11 -6.21
CA GLN A 433 -16.26 10.50 -5.93
C GLN A 433 -17.74 10.78 -6.29
N GLY A 434 -18.49 11.40 -5.38
CA GLY A 434 -19.91 11.72 -5.61
C GLY A 434 -20.86 11.43 -4.44
N GLY A 435 -20.33 11.03 -3.27
CA GLY A 435 -21.16 10.80 -2.09
C GLY A 435 -21.99 9.53 -2.23
N MET A 436 -21.44 8.43 -1.79
CA MET A 436 -22.07 7.11 -1.74
C MET A 436 -23.31 7.09 -0.81
N PRO A 437 -24.55 6.88 -1.31
CA PRO A 437 -25.62 6.36 -0.45
C PRO A 437 -25.43 4.85 -0.31
N LEU A 438 -24.29 4.43 0.23
CA LEU A 438 -24.04 3.02 0.52
C LEU A 438 -24.92 2.60 1.71
N ARG A 439 -25.54 1.43 1.59
CA ARG A 439 -26.10 0.76 2.76
C ARG A 439 -24.98 0.55 3.80
N PRO A 440 -25.27 0.56 5.11
CA PRO A 440 -24.25 0.40 6.15
C PRO A 440 -23.33 -0.82 5.96
N GLU A 441 -23.87 -1.95 5.48
CA GLU A 441 -23.10 -3.16 5.19
C GLU A 441 -22.09 -2.98 4.06
N SER A 442 -22.50 -2.34 2.96
CA SER A 442 -21.62 -2.03 1.83
C SER A 442 -20.52 -1.08 2.26
N ARG A 443 -20.83 -0.07 3.09
CA ARG A 443 -19.85 0.90 3.59
C ARG A 443 -18.77 0.21 4.43
N LEU A 444 -19.15 -0.75 5.28
CA LEU A 444 -18.21 -1.57 6.05
C LEU A 444 -17.32 -2.43 5.14
N ALA A 445 -17.91 -3.06 4.12
CA ALA A 445 -17.18 -3.90 3.18
C ALA A 445 -16.15 -3.10 2.37
N TRP A 446 -16.53 -1.91 1.90
CA TRP A 446 -15.63 -0.97 1.24
C TRP A 446 -14.56 -0.42 2.17
N GLY A 447 -14.89 -0.07 3.41
CA GLY A 447 -13.91 0.32 4.42
C GLY A 447 -12.85 -0.76 4.67
N THR A 448 -13.27 -2.03 4.76
CA THR A 448 -12.35 -3.17 4.89
C THR A 448 -11.48 -3.36 3.64
N ALA A 449 -12.07 -3.20 2.46
CA ALA A 449 -11.34 -3.31 1.19
C ALA A 449 -10.29 -2.20 1.05
N LEU A 450 -10.65 -0.96 1.38
CA LEU A 450 -9.73 0.18 1.42
C LEU A 450 -8.58 -0.06 2.39
N GLU A 451 -8.85 -0.50 3.62
CA GLU A 451 -7.79 -0.77 4.60
C GLU A 451 -6.82 -1.87 4.13
N ARG A 452 -7.33 -2.92 3.49
CA ARG A 452 -6.51 -4.01 2.96
C ARG A 452 -5.63 -3.56 1.79
N ALA A 453 -6.23 -2.85 0.83
CA ALA A 453 -5.48 -2.29 -0.29
C ALA A 453 -4.46 -1.26 0.20
N TRP A 454 -4.86 -0.35 1.08
CA TRP A 454 -3.93 0.60 1.68
C TRP A 454 -2.80 -0.11 2.41
N ARG A 455 -3.07 -1.18 3.18
CA ARG A 455 -2.04 -1.99 3.84
C ARG A 455 -1.05 -2.61 2.85
N ALA A 456 -1.54 -3.14 1.73
CA ALA A 456 -0.74 -3.77 0.68
C ALA A 456 0.08 -2.76 -0.16
N PHE A 457 -0.29 -1.49 -0.14
CA PHE A 457 0.37 -0.47 -0.92
C PHE A 457 1.75 -0.09 -0.37
N LEU A 458 2.81 -0.24 -1.16
CA LEU A 458 4.11 0.36 -0.90
C LEU A 458 4.29 1.56 -1.85
N PRO A 459 4.44 2.78 -1.32
CA PRO A 459 4.72 3.95 -2.15
C PRO A 459 6.03 3.78 -2.94
N HIS A 460 5.98 3.89 -4.27
CA HIS A 460 7.16 3.93 -5.14
C HIS A 460 6.95 4.96 -6.27
N ALA A 461 8.02 5.29 -7.00
CA ALA A 461 8.09 6.42 -7.93
C ALA A 461 7.03 6.43 -9.06
N ARG A 462 6.34 5.31 -9.33
CA ARG A 462 5.31 5.19 -10.39
C ARG A 462 3.89 4.99 -9.86
N ALA A 463 3.64 5.33 -8.60
CA ALA A 463 2.36 5.06 -7.95
C ALA A 463 1.58 6.32 -7.59
N GLU A 464 1.85 7.46 -8.22
CA GLU A 464 1.13 8.72 -7.95
C GLU A 464 -0.37 8.59 -8.27
N ASP A 465 -0.73 8.14 -9.47
CA ASP A 465 -2.14 7.93 -9.86
C ASP A 465 -2.86 6.95 -8.92
N VAL A 466 -2.13 5.92 -8.46
CA VAL A 466 -2.65 4.93 -7.52
C VAL A 466 -2.98 5.58 -6.18
N GLU A 467 -2.12 6.46 -5.67
CA GLU A 467 -2.38 7.19 -4.43
C GLU A 467 -3.51 8.19 -4.55
N LEU A 468 -3.59 8.94 -5.65
CA LEU A 468 -4.68 9.87 -5.88
C LEU A 468 -6.02 9.11 -5.92
N GLY A 469 -6.06 7.96 -6.58
CA GLY A 469 -7.23 7.09 -6.60
C GLY A 469 -7.58 6.52 -5.22
N ILE A 470 -6.60 5.99 -4.47
CA ILE A 470 -6.82 5.51 -3.09
C ILE A 470 -7.31 6.64 -2.18
N GLY A 471 -6.71 7.82 -2.28
CA GLY A 471 -7.09 8.99 -1.51
C GLY A 471 -8.53 9.42 -1.80
N SER A 472 -8.93 9.39 -3.08
CA SER A 472 -10.30 9.68 -3.51
C SER A 472 -11.30 8.67 -2.94
N ALA A 473 -11.00 7.37 -3.01
CA ALA A 473 -11.83 6.34 -2.41
C ALA A 473 -11.92 6.49 -0.88
N ALA A 474 -10.82 6.87 -0.22
CA ALA A 474 -10.77 7.12 1.21
C ALA A 474 -11.62 8.31 1.63
N MET A 475 -11.60 9.41 0.87
CA MET A 475 -12.47 10.56 1.09
C MET A 475 -13.96 10.18 1.00
N ALA A 476 -14.34 9.40 -0.02
CA ALA A 476 -15.72 8.97 -0.20
C ALA A 476 -16.23 8.08 0.95
N LEU A 477 -15.32 7.38 1.64
CA LEU A 477 -15.62 6.54 2.81
C LEU A 477 -15.42 7.27 4.14
N ASP A 478 -15.16 8.58 4.13
CA ASP A 478 -14.81 9.41 5.29
C ASP A 478 -13.64 8.82 6.12
N ARG A 479 -12.66 8.21 5.44
CA ARG A 479 -11.40 7.68 5.99
C ARG A 479 -10.27 8.66 5.79
N TRP A 480 -10.34 9.75 6.54
CA TRP A 480 -9.47 10.91 6.39
C TRP A 480 -8.01 10.64 6.77
N ASP A 481 -7.76 9.62 7.60
CA ASP A 481 -6.42 9.14 7.90
C ASP A 481 -5.72 8.63 6.63
N ILE A 482 -6.38 7.72 5.91
CA ILE A 482 -5.85 7.15 4.67
C ILE A 482 -5.80 8.20 3.56
N ALA A 483 -6.85 9.02 3.42
CA ALA A 483 -6.90 10.07 2.40
C ALA A 483 -5.73 11.05 2.54
N ARG A 484 -5.51 11.57 3.75
CA ARG A 484 -4.41 12.50 4.03
C ARG A 484 -3.05 11.86 3.73
N ASP A 485 -2.82 10.64 4.22
CA ASP A 485 -1.54 9.96 4.04
C ASP A 485 -1.27 9.66 2.56
N ALA A 486 -2.30 9.32 1.77
CA ALA A 486 -2.20 9.11 0.34
C ALA A 486 -1.87 10.40 -0.43
N PHE A 487 -2.60 11.50 -0.21
CA PHE A 487 -2.34 12.76 -0.91
C PHE A 487 -1.01 13.42 -0.48
N ALA A 488 -0.64 13.30 0.80
CA ALA A 488 0.67 13.73 1.26
C ALA A 488 1.80 12.90 0.65
N GLY A 489 1.57 11.58 0.51
CA GLY A 489 2.47 10.67 -0.21
C GLY A 489 2.67 11.08 -1.66
N ALA A 490 1.60 11.48 -2.35
CA ALA A 490 1.67 11.91 -3.75
C ALA A 490 2.55 13.16 -3.89
N LEU A 491 2.33 14.18 -3.05
CA LEU A 491 3.15 15.40 -3.01
C LEU A 491 4.63 15.14 -2.68
N ALA A 492 4.92 14.14 -1.86
CA ALA A 492 6.29 13.83 -1.45
C ALA A 492 7.16 13.24 -2.59
N ARG A 493 6.56 12.74 -3.67
CA ARG A 493 7.30 12.13 -4.80
C ARG A 493 7.81 13.13 -5.84
N GLY A 494 7.44 14.41 -5.70
CA GLY A 494 7.76 15.45 -6.66
C GLY A 494 6.58 15.76 -7.58
N GLY A 495 6.53 17.00 -8.03
CA GLY A 495 5.34 17.60 -8.63
C GLY A 495 4.53 18.41 -7.61
N GLU A 496 3.80 19.41 -8.09
CA GLU A 496 2.79 20.13 -7.31
C GLU A 496 1.43 19.99 -8.01
N PRO A 497 0.89 18.76 -8.16
CA PRO A 497 -0.41 18.59 -8.78
C PRO A 497 -1.47 19.34 -7.96
N LEU A 498 -2.23 20.20 -8.63
CA LEU A 498 -3.31 20.97 -8.02
C LEU A 498 -4.28 20.07 -7.24
N ALA A 499 -4.61 18.91 -7.82
CA ALA A 499 -5.50 17.92 -7.22
C ALA A 499 -5.00 17.43 -5.85
N ALA A 500 -3.71 17.10 -5.70
CA ALA A 500 -3.20 16.62 -4.42
C ALA A 500 -3.24 17.70 -3.33
N HIS A 501 -2.89 18.95 -3.66
CA HIS A 501 -3.03 20.07 -2.73
C HIS A 501 -4.49 20.32 -2.34
N TYR A 502 -5.40 20.32 -3.32
CA TYR A 502 -6.83 20.52 -3.09
C TYR A 502 -7.43 19.43 -2.18
N TYR A 503 -7.22 18.17 -2.53
CA TYR A 503 -7.79 17.05 -1.76
C TYR A 503 -7.12 16.85 -0.41
N LEU A 504 -5.82 17.14 -0.28
CA LEU A 504 -5.15 17.17 1.02
C LEU A 504 -5.73 18.28 1.91
N ALA A 505 -5.97 19.48 1.37
CA ALA A 505 -6.62 20.57 2.10
C ALA A 505 -8.00 20.15 2.61
N PHE A 506 -8.83 19.57 1.74
CA PHE A 506 -10.16 19.09 2.11
C PHE A 506 -10.10 17.99 3.18
N SER A 507 -9.18 17.03 3.05
CA SER A 507 -8.98 15.94 4.01
C SER A 507 -8.53 16.44 5.38
N LEU A 508 -7.59 17.39 5.41
CA LEU A 508 -7.11 18.04 6.63
C LEU A 508 -8.23 18.84 7.33
N ALA A 509 -9.04 19.55 6.55
CA ALA A 509 -10.18 20.31 7.08
C ALA A 509 -11.25 19.40 7.69
N SER A 510 -11.50 18.26 7.04
CA SER A 510 -12.46 17.25 7.50
C SER A 510 -11.97 16.50 8.73
N SER A 511 -10.65 16.40 8.93
CA SER A 511 -10.00 15.77 10.08
C SER A 511 -9.60 16.76 11.19
N GLY A 512 -10.12 18.00 11.18
CA GLY A 512 -9.90 18.99 12.25
C GLY A 512 -8.54 19.70 12.24
N ARG A 513 -7.74 19.59 11.17
CA ARG A 513 -6.42 20.23 10.99
C ARG A 513 -6.51 21.49 10.12
N LEU A 514 -7.35 22.43 10.57
CA LEU A 514 -7.79 23.59 9.77
C LEU A 514 -6.66 24.50 9.27
N GLN A 515 -5.63 24.78 10.07
CA GLN A 515 -4.55 25.68 9.65
C GLN A 515 -3.70 25.08 8.52
N GLU A 516 -3.44 23.77 8.60
CA GLU A 516 -2.72 23.06 7.55
C GLU A 516 -3.58 22.93 6.28
N ALA A 517 -4.88 22.70 6.45
CA ALA A 517 -5.82 22.72 5.34
C ALA A 517 -5.78 24.05 4.57
N LEU A 518 -5.81 25.18 5.28
CA LEU A 518 -5.74 26.50 4.67
C LEU A 518 -4.40 26.75 3.96
N HIS A 519 -3.29 26.23 4.48
CA HIS A 519 -2.00 26.27 3.80
C HIS A 519 -2.06 25.56 2.44
N HIS A 520 -2.56 24.32 2.40
CA HIS A 520 -2.64 23.56 1.15
C HIS A 520 -3.67 24.14 0.17
N ALA A 521 -4.80 24.69 0.65
CA ALA A 521 -5.76 25.36 -0.20
C ALA A 521 -5.14 26.59 -0.90
N ARG A 522 -4.37 27.42 -0.17
CA ARG A 522 -3.62 28.54 -0.74
C ARG A 522 -2.58 28.11 -1.76
N ARG A 523 -1.89 26.98 -1.53
CA ARG A 523 -0.96 26.41 -2.52
C ARG A 523 -1.71 25.95 -3.78
N ALA A 524 -2.85 25.27 -3.65
CA ALA A 524 -3.69 24.90 -4.79
C ALA A 524 -4.15 26.13 -5.60
N CYS A 525 -4.63 27.19 -4.93
CA CYS A 525 -4.96 28.47 -5.58
C CYS A 525 -3.77 29.17 -6.23
N ALA A 526 -2.55 29.00 -5.70
CA ALA A 526 -1.35 29.58 -6.29
C ALA A 526 -0.91 28.85 -7.57
N ILE A 527 -1.19 27.55 -7.67
CA ILE A 527 -0.90 26.73 -8.88
C ILE A 527 -1.84 27.13 -10.02
N ASP A 528 -3.15 27.23 -9.74
CA ASP A 528 -4.12 27.78 -10.68
C ASP A 528 -5.07 28.78 -9.98
N PRO A 529 -4.80 30.09 -10.11
CA PRO A 529 -5.65 31.14 -9.55
C PRO A 529 -7.06 31.17 -10.12
N ASN A 530 -7.27 30.62 -11.33
CA ASN A 530 -8.55 30.61 -12.03
C ASN A 530 -9.42 29.39 -11.68
N HIS A 531 -8.88 28.40 -10.97
CA HIS A 531 -9.62 27.22 -10.54
C HIS A 531 -10.72 27.56 -9.51
N ALA A 532 -11.99 27.50 -9.93
CA ALA A 532 -13.12 27.93 -9.10
C ALA A 532 -13.26 27.12 -7.80
N ALA A 533 -13.06 25.79 -7.84
CA ALA A 533 -13.18 24.95 -6.65
C ALA A 533 -12.10 25.25 -5.60
N CYS A 534 -10.86 25.57 -6.01
CA CYS A 534 -9.77 25.92 -5.09
C CYS A 534 -10.07 27.23 -4.38
N ARG A 535 -10.51 28.27 -5.12
CA ARG A 535 -10.91 29.56 -4.53
C ARG A 535 -12.06 29.40 -3.55
N ALA A 536 -13.08 28.62 -3.91
CA ALA A 536 -14.21 28.35 -3.04
C ALA A 536 -13.78 27.64 -1.74
N LEU A 537 -12.88 26.66 -1.84
CA LEU A 537 -12.32 25.98 -0.67
C LEU A 537 -11.48 26.92 0.20
N GLU A 538 -10.60 27.74 -0.38
CA GLU A 538 -9.82 28.71 0.39
C GLU A 538 -10.71 29.74 1.12
N GLU A 539 -11.74 30.24 0.44
CA GLU A 539 -12.72 31.17 1.00
C GLU A 539 -13.48 30.53 2.16
N GLU A 540 -14.03 29.32 1.97
CA GLU A 540 -14.72 28.55 3.00
C GLU A 540 -13.83 28.32 4.23
N LEU A 541 -12.59 27.88 4.03
CA LEU A 541 -11.66 27.62 5.12
C LEU A 541 -11.26 28.92 5.84
N SER A 542 -11.11 30.02 5.11
CA SER A 542 -10.82 31.34 5.69
C SER A 542 -12.00 31.87 6.51
N GLU A 543 -13.24 31.66 6.04
CA GLU A 543 -14.45 31.94 6.81
C GLU A 543 -14.57 31.07 8.04
N ARG A 544 -14.30 29.77 7.93
CA ARG A 544 -14.28 28.85 9.07
C ARG A 544 -13.28 29.29 10.12
N VAL A 545 -12.07 29.70 9.74
CA VAL A 545 -11.07 30.28 10.68
C VAL A 545 -11.62 31.54 11.35
N ARG A 546 -12.19 32.48 10.59
CA ARG A 546 -12.78 33.71 11.13
C ARG A 546 -13.92 33.43 12.11
N ARG A 547 -14.81 32.50 11.76
CA ARG A 547 -15.95 32.08 12.57
C ARG A 547 -15.50 31.41 13.88
N ARG A 548 -14.46 30.58 13.85
CA ARG A 548 -13.91 30.00 15.09
C ARG A 548 -13.41 31.06 16.05
N SER A 549 -12.73 32.08 15.52
CA SER A 549 -12.18 33.18 16.31
C SER A 549 -13.22 34.19 16.78
N SER A 550 -14.44 34.20 16.21
CA SER A 550 -15.50 35.12 16.65
C SER A 550 -16.22 34.67 17.92
N PHE A 551 -16.09 33.39 18.32
CA PHE A 551 -16.66 32.90 19.57
C PHE A 551 -15.73 33.24 20.74
N ASP A 552 -16.21 34.07 21.67
CA ASP A 552 -15.49 34.49 22.89
C ASP A 552 -15.08 33.31 23.78
N TRP A 553 -15.83 32.22 23.72
CA TRP A 553 -15.64 31.01 24.52
C TRP A 553 -14.73 29.97 23.87
N TYR A 554 -14.47 30.04 22.56
CA TYR A 554 -13.72 29.02 21.85
C TYR A 554 -12.21 29.20 22.04
N ARG A 555 -11.57 28.16 22.58
CA ARG A 555 -10.13 28.15 22.87
C ARG A 555 -9.46 26.96 22.19
N PRO A 556 -8.75 27.16 21.05
CA PRO A 556 -8.10 26.09 20.32
C PRO A 556 -7.16 25.21 21.17
N GLU A 557 -6.49 25.81 22.15
CA GLU A 557 -5.58 25.13 23.08
C GLU A 557 -6.28 24.13 24.02
N CYS A 558 -7.59 24.30 24.27
CA CYS A 558 -8.41 23.37 25.05
C CYS A 558 -9.21 22.40 24.16
N ALA A 559 -9.15 22.58 22.85
CA ALA A 559 -10.04 21.95 21.88
C ALA A 559 -9.60 20.56 21.41
N ARG A 560 -8.51 20.03 21.94
CA ARG A 560 -7.91 18.78 21.46
C ARG A 560 -7.49 17.88 22.61
N ASP A 561 -7.75 16.60 22.45
CA ASP A 561 -7.28 15.50 23.28
C ASP A 561 -6.81 14.42 22.30
N GLY A 562 -5.50 14.24 22.14
CA GLY A 562 -4.93 13.28 21.18
C GLY A 562 -5.47 13.44 19.75
N SER A 563 -5.98 12.35 19.17
CA SER A 563 -6.58 12.30 17.83
C SER A 563 -7.98 12.93 17.73
N LEU A 564 -8.58 13.34 18.86
CA LEU A 564 -9.92 13.90 18.90
C LEU A 564 -9.83 15.40 19.15
N SER A 565 -10.62 16.16 18.41
CA SER A 565 -10.80 17.58 18.59
C SER A 565 -12.27 17.95 18.64
N ILE A 566 -12.57 19.12 19.21
CA ILE A 566 -13.88 19.74 19.14
C ILE A 566 -13.73 21.12 18.52
N GLU A 567 -14.74 21.57 17.81
CA GLU A 567 -14.72 22.87 17.15
C GLU A 567 -16.14 23.42 17.03
N PRO A 568 -16.32 24.75 16.94
CA PRO A 568 -17.64 25.35 16.82
C PRO A 568 -18.39 24.74 15.64
N LEU A 569 -19.64 24.36 15.89
CA LEU A 569 -20.51 23.82 14.85
C LEU A 569 -20.73 24.86 13.74
N GLY A 570 -20.83 24.40 12.51
CA GLY A 570 -20.85 25.27 11.32
C GLY A 570 -21.29 24.53 10.06
N PRO A 571 -21.57 25.26 8.95
CA PRO A 571 -22.11 24.71 7.71
C PRO A 571 -21.37 23.50 7.15
N GLU A 572 -20.04 23.44 7.32
CA GLU A 572 -19.19 22.33 6.89
C GLU A 572 -19.57 20.96 7.50
N HIS A 573 -20.34 20.97 8.59
CA HIS A 573 -20.79 19.76 9.29
C HIS A 573 -22.17 19.28 8.81
N ALA A 574 -22.90 20.05 7.99
CA ALA A 574 -24.29 19.78 7.63
C ALA A 574 -24.47 18.43 6.92
N ARG A 575 -23.65 18.13 5.90
CA ARG A 575 -23.69 16.84 5.19
C ARG A 575 -23.57 15.64 6.14
N ALA A 576 -22.56 15.68 7.01
CA ALA A 576 -22.30 14.60 7.96
C ALA A 576 -23.40 14.51 9.04
N LEU A 577 -23.98 15.65 9.42
CA LEU A 577 -25.09 15.72 10.35
C LEU A 577 -26.34 15.02 9.79
N THR A 578 -26.70 15.29 8.54
CA THR A 578 -27.81 14.62 7.84
C THR A 578 -27.62 13.10 7.82
N GLU A 579 -26.41 12.62 7.48
CA GLU A 579 -26.11 11.18 7.42
C GLU A 579 -26.28 10.47 8.78
N TYR A 580 -25.83 11.09 9.88
CA TYR A 580 -25.81 10.43 11.19
C TYR A 580 -27.02 10.70 12.07
N VAL A 581 -27.78 11.77 11.84
CA VAL A 581 -29.01 12.08 12.59
C VAL A 581 -30.26 11.52 11.90
N GLY A 582 -30.20 11.21 10.60
CA GLY A 582 -31.29 10.58 9.85
C GLY A 582 -31.90 9.31 10.49
N PRO A 583 -31.11 8.40 11.10
CA PRO A 583 -31.68 7.25 11.82
C PRO A 583 -32.53 7.69 13.04
N PRO A 584 -33.79 7.22 13.19
CA PRO A 584 -34.74 7.75 14.19
C PRO A 584 -34.25 7.69 15.64
N HIS A 585 -33.43 6.69 15.97
CA HIS A 585 -32.93 6.51 17.32
C HIS A 585 -31.94 7.60 17.75
N ILE A 586 -31.10 8.13 16.85
CA ILE A 586 -30.16 9.22 17.19
C ILE A 586 -30.90 10.53 17.31
N ALA A 587 -31.79 10.86 16.36
CA ALA A 587 -32.66 12.02 16.45
C ALA A 587 -33.44 12.05 17.78
N LEU A 588 -34.03 10.92 18.17
CA LEU A 588 -34.80 10.80 19.40
C LEU A 588 -33.94 10.91 20.67
N MET A 589 -32.72 10.34 20.66
CA MET A 589 -31.76 10.49 21.76
C MET A 589 -31.17 11.89 21.88
N ALA A 590 -30.96 12.57 20.75
CA ALA A 590 -30.45 13.92 20.66
C ALA A 590 -31.54 15.00 20.84
N ASN A 591 -32.81 14.58 20.97
CA ASN A 591 -33.97 15.45 20.98
C ASN A 591 -34.01 16.41 19.78
N LEU A 592 -33.68 15.87 18.59
CA LEU A 592 -33.70 16.56 17.31
C LEU A 592 -34.88 16.06 16.48
N GLU A 593 -35.48 16.96 15.70
CA GLU A 593 -36.30 16.53 14.55
C GLU A 593 -35.39 15.79 13.56
N THR A 594 -35.94 14.82 12.83
CA THR A 594 -35.19 14.13 11.77
C THR A 594 -34.79 15.15 10.71
N LEU A 595 -33.49 15.22 10.42
CA LEU A 595 -32.93 16.07 9.37
C LEU A 595 -32.83 15.24 8.11
N ASP A 596 -33.76 15.44 7.17
CA ASP A 596 -33.91 14.57 6.00
C ASP A 596 -32.94 14.94 4.86
N ASP A 597 -32.46 16.18 4.82
CA ASP A 597 -31.57 16.70 3.79
C ASP A 597 -30.51 17.69 4.36
N GLU A 598 -29.55 18.09 3.53
CA GLU A 598 -28.47 19.02 3.92
C GLU A 598 -28.99 20.45 4.15
N GLU A 599 -30.07 20.87 3.48
CA GLU A 599 -30.64 22.22 3.63
C GLU A 599 -31.27 22.39 5.01
N GLN A 600 -32.02 21.39 5.48
CA GLN A 600 -32.57 21.34 6.83
C GLN A 600 -31.45 21.34 7.88
N ALA A 601 -30.38 20.57 7.66
CA ALA A 601 -29.23 20.55 8.55
C ALA A 601 -28.54 21.92 8.62
N LEU A 602 -28.37 22.62 7.50
CA LEU A 602 -27.83 23.98 7.46
C LEU A 602 -28.72 24.97 8.23
N ALA A 603 -30.03 24.93 8.02
CA ALA A 603 -30.99 25.80 8.73
C ALA A 603 -30.99 25.55 10.24
N TRP A 604 -30.87 24.28 10.64
CA TRP A 604 -30.74 23.90 12.05
C TRP A 604 -29.43 24.42 12.65
N ILE A 605 -28.29 24.25 11.96
CA ILE A 605 -26.99 24.77 12.41
C ILE A 605 -27.04 26.28 12.58
N ASP A 606 -27.60 27.02 11.62
CA ASP A 606 -27.72 28.48 11.71
C ASP A 606 -28.59 28.89 12.92
N THR A 607 -29.71 28.20 13.15
CA THR A 607 -30.58 28.45 14.30
C THR A 607 -29.88 28.19 15.64
N GLU A 608 -29.11 27.11 15.73
CA GLU A 608 -28.43 26.71 16.96
C GLU A 608 -27.18 27.56 17.26
N THR A 609 -26.48 28.04 16.24
CA THR A 609 -25.25 28.85 16.39
C THR A 609 -25.54 30.32 16.70
N ARG A 610 -26.74 30.83 16.36
CA ARG A 610 -27.20 32.19 16.74
C ARG A 610 -27.54 32.34 18.22
N ARG A 611 -27.67 31.24 18.97
CA ARG A 611 -27.95 31.29 20.41
C ARG A 611 -26.66 31.63 21.16
N GLU A 612 -26.45 32.91 21.50
CA GLU A 612 -25.22 33.41 22.15
C GLU A 612 -24.83 32.66 23.44
N ALA A 613 -25.82 32.14 24.17
CA ALA A 613 -25.61 31.35 25.37
C ALA A 613 -25.12 29.91 25.10
N LYS A 614 -25.14 29.43 23.86
CA LYS A 614 -24.87 28.03 23.54
C LYS A 614 -23.46 27.82 22.99
N MET A 615 -22.68 27.04 23.71
CA MET A 615 -21.38 26.51 23.25
C MET A 615 -21.64 25.22 22.48
N ASN A 616 -21.88 25.33 21.17
CA ASN A 616 -22.20 24.19 20.32
C ASN A 616 -20.97 23.76 19.51
N CYS A 617 -20.46 22.56 19.76
CA CYS A 617 -19.27 22.05 19.11
C CYS A 617 -19.53 20.75 18.34
N ALA A 618 -19.01 20.68 17.12
CA ALA A 618 -18.76 19.42 16.44
C ALA A 618 -17.61 18.67 17.13
N ILE A 619 -17.73 17.34 17.20
CA ILE A 619 -16.66 16.44 17.62
C ILE A 619 -16.02 15.88 16.35
N VAL A 620 -14.72 16.09 16.18
CA VAL A 620 -13.96 15.70 14.99
C VAL A 620 -12.81 14.77 15.38
N ASP A 621 -12.83 13.55 14.84
CA ASP A 621 -11.74 12.57 14.98
C ASP A 621 -10.83 12.60 13.75
N GLU A 622 -9.52 12.49 13.95
CA GLU A 622 -8.54 12.54 12.85
C GLU A 622 -8.69 11.44 11.80
N ARG A 623 -9.34 10.31 12.13
CA ARG A 623 -9.57 9.19 11.21
C ARG A 623 -10.93 9.27 10.56
N PHE A 624 -11.97 9.60 11.33
CA PHE A 624 -13.38 9.49 10.90
C PHE A 624 -14.05 10.83 10.61
N GLY A 625 -13.41 11.95 10.93
CA GLY A 625 -13.94 13.30 10.71
C GLY A 625 -15.04 13.62 11.71
N PHE A 626 -16.15 14.20 11.27
CA PHE A 626 -17.27 14.54 12.14
C PHE A 626 -17.92 13.29 12.76
N VAL A 627 -17.83 13.10 14.08
CA VAL A 627 -18.34 11.90 14.77
C VAL A 627 -19.53 12.18 15.70
N GLY A 628 -19.88 13.44 15.93
CA GLY A 628 -21.03 13.82 16.74
C GLY A 628 -20.96 15.27 17.21
N ILE A 629 -21.80 15.60 18.20
CA ILE A 629 -21.90 16.95 18.77
C ILE A 629 -21.72 16.87 20.27
N VAL A 630 -21.01 17.86 20.81
CA VAL A 630 -20.92 18.15 22.24
C VAL A 630 -21.38 19.59 22.45
N SER A 631 -22.28 19.81 23.40
CA SER A 631 -22.93 21.10 23.57
C SER A 631 -23.09 21.46 25.04
N LEU A 632 -23.06 22.75 25.32
CA LEU A 632 -23.37 23.31 26.63
C LEU A 632 -24.17 24.61 26.49
N PHE A 633 -25.29 24.70 27.18
CA PHE A 633 -26.07 25.94 27.30
C PHE A 633 -25.66 26.68 28.57
N ARG A 634 -24.94 27.79 28.40
CA ARG A 634 -24.29 28.59 29.44
C ARG A 634 -25.25 29.62 30.03
N ALA A 635 -25.36 29.63 31.35
CA ALA A 635 -25.84 30.76 32.14
C ALA A 635 -24.65 31.41 32.89
N ALA A 636 -24.90 32.33 33.82
CA ALA A 636 -23.84 33.16 34.39
C ALA A 636 -22.70 32.36 35.07
N THR A 637 -23.04 31.29 35.80
CA THR A 637 -22.08 30.43 36.52
C THR A 637 -22.34 28.94 36.32
N SER A 638 -23.44 28.59 35.63
CA SER A 638 -23.91 27.22 35.46
C SER A 638 -24.09 26.90 33.98
N GLY A 639 -24.03 25.62 33.60
CA GLY A 639 -24.35 25.20 32.24
C GLY A 639 -24.96 23.82 32.16
N ASP A 640 -25.92 23.64 31.26
CA ASP A 640 -26.52 22.34 30.95
C ASP A 640 -25.81 21.72 29.74
N PHE A 641 -25.31 20.51 29.93
CA PHE A 641 -24.44 19.81 29.00
C PHE A 641 -25.16 18.62 28.38
N TYR A 642 -24.94 18.40 27.09
CA TYR A 642 -25.31 17.16 26.43
C TYR A 642 -24.34 16.83 25.30
N PHE A 643 -24.35 15.57 24.88
CA PHE A 643 -23.57 15.11 23.74
C PHE A 643 -24.24 13.91 23.08
N TRP A 644 -23.94 13.72 21.81
CA TRP A 644 -24.27 12.50 21.10
C TRP A 644 -23.15 12.15 20.12
N LEU A 645 -23.05 10.87 19.80
CA LEU A 645 -22.09 10.32 18.86
C LEU A 645 -22.82 9.39 17.90
N ARG A 646 -22.31 9.28 16.68
CA ARG A 646 -22.73 8.23 15.75
C ARG A 646 -22.64 6.84 16.41
N ALA A 647 -23.59 5.96 16.06
CA ALA A 647 -23.84 4.71 16.79
C ALA A 647 -22.62 3.77 16.86
N ASP A 648 -21.88 3.63 15.77
CA ASP A 648 -20.71 2.74 15.62
C ASP A 648 -19.47 3.17 16.43
N LEU A 649 -19.48 4.39 16.97
CA LEU A 649 -18.38 4.95 17.79
C LEU A 649 -18.75 5.11 19.27
N GLN A 650 -19.96 4.76 19.66
CA GLN A 650 -20.38 4.78 21.07
C GLN A 650 -19.58 3.75 21.90
N GLY A 651 -19.36 4.06 23.17
CA GLY A 651 -18.61 3.19 24.09
C GLY A 651 -17.07 3.25 23.96
N LYS A 652 -16.52 3.92 22.93
CA LYS A 652 -15.06 4.04 22.71
C LYS A 652 -14.39 5.17 23.50
N GLY A 653 -15.11 5.80 24.45
CA GLY A 653 -14.58 6.87 25.30
C GLY A 653 -14.48 8.26 24.65
N MET A 654 -14.84 8.41 23.37
CA MET A 654 -14.76 9.67 22.63
C MET A 654 -15.60 10.79 23.26
N GLY A 655 -16.83 10.49 23.71
CA GLY A 655 -17.72 11.48 24.32
C GLY A 655 -17.17 12.04 25.63
N VAL A 656 -16.48 11.21 26.42
CA VAL A 656 -15.81 11.64 27.66
C VAL A 656 -14.66 12.60 27.36
N ARG A 657 -13.88 12.33 26.29
CA ARG A 657 -12.76 13.19 25.86
C ARG A 657 -13.29 14.53 25.33
N ALA A 658 -14.28 14.51 24.44
CA ALA A 658 -14.94 15.70 23.92
C ALA A 658 -15.53 16.58 25.03
N ALA A 659 -16.22 15.97 26.00
CA ALA A 659 -16.78 16.67 27.15
C ALA A 659 -15.70 17.35 28.00
N ARG A 660 -14.54 16.71 28.22
CA ARG A 660 -13.42 17.32 28.95
C ARG A 660 -12.87 18.56 28.25
N CYS A 661 -12.73 18.52 26.92
CA CYS A 661 -12.37 19.69 26.12
C CYS A 661 -13.38 20.81 26.30
N LEU A 662 -14.68 20.51 26.16
CA LEU A 662 -15.75 21.50 26.31
C LEU A 662 -15.78 22.09 27.73
N PHE A 663 -15.66 21.26 28.77
CA PHE A 663 -15.63 21.73 30.16
C PHE A 663 -14.43 22.61 30.46
N SER A 664 -13.28 22.35 29.85
CA SER A 664 -12.10 23.21 29.99
C SER A 664 -12.37 24.60 29.41
N MET A 665 -13.01 24.68 28.24
CA MET A 665 -13.43 25.96 27.64
C MET A 665 -14.51 26.66 28.48
N ALA A 666 -15.56 25.93 28.87
CA ALA A 666 -16.67 26.48 29.64
C ALA A 666 -16.20 27.01 31.00
N HIS A 667 -15.29 26.28 31.65
CA HIS A 667 -14.68 26.74 32.90
C HIS A 667 -13.89 28.03 32.72
N ALA A 668 -13.09 28.11 31.66
CA ALA A 668 -12.34 29.31 31.33
C ALA A 668 -13.26 30.49 30.93
N ALA A 669 -14.50 30.20 30.52
CA ALA A 669 -15.56 31.16 30.24
C ALA A 669 -16.46 31.46 31.48
N GLY A 670 -16.08 31.00 32.68
CA GLY A 670 -16.74 31.35 33.94
C GLY A 670 -17.74 30.32 34.49
N VAL A 671 -17.94 29.18 33.81
CA VAL A 671 -18.85 28.13 34.28
C VAL A 671 -18.20 27.31 35.40
N THR A 672 -18.88 27.22 36.55
CA THR A 672 -18.42 26.46 37.73
C THR A 672 -19.26 25.23 38.01
N ASP A 673 -20.53 25.24 37.62
CA ASP A 673 -21.49 24.17 37.86
C ASP A 673 -22.00 23.60 36.53
N PHE A 674 -21.95 22.29 36.37
CA PHE A 674 -22.44 21.60 35.17
C PHE A 674 -23.59 20.69 35.54
N PHE A 675 -24.70 20.85 34.82
CA PHE A 675 -25.89 20.03 34.90
C PHE A 675 -26.06 19.23 33.61
N THR A 676 -26.81 18.13 33.69
CA THR A 676 -27.23 17.35 32.52
C THR A 676 -28.41 16.46 32.89
N THR A 677 -29.16 16.05 31.87
CA THR A 677 -30.28 15.12 32.00
C THR A 677 -30.04 13.88 31.14
N VAL A 678 -30.46 12.72 31.62
CA VAL A 678 -30.35 11.45 30.90
C VAL A 678 -31.64 10.65 31.08
N TYR A 679 -32.19 10.15 29.97
CA TYR A 679 -33.31 9.22 30.00
C TYR A 679 -32.96 7.92 30.75
N GLU A 680 -33.86 7.44 31.60
CA GLU A 680 -33.69 6.16 32.30
C GLU A 680 -33.50 5.02 31.28
N GLY A 681 -32.47 4.20 31.50
CA GLY A 681 -32.09 3.10 30.60
C GLY A 681 -30.93 3.44 29.63
N ASN A 682 -30.51 4.70 29.51
CA ASN A 682 -29.33 5.05 28.71
C ASN A 682 -28.01 4.81 29.47
N GLY A 683 -27.66 3.52 29.62
CA GLY A 683 -26.47 3.10 30.35
C GLY A 683 -25.14 3.58 29.74
N TYR A 684 -25.10 3.94 28.45
CA TYR A 684 -23.89 4.52 27.84
C TYR A 684 -23.60 5.91 28.40
N SER A 685 -24.61 6.79 28.44
CA SER A 685 -24.49 8.13 29.00
C SER A 685 -24.21 8.08 30.50
N GLU A 686 -24.90 7.23 31.27
CA GLU A 686 -24.65 7.11 32.72
C GLU A 686 -23.19 6.71 33.03
N ARG A 687 -22.63 5.73 32.30
CA ARG A 687 -21.22 5.35 32.46
C ARG A 687 -20.26 6.47 32.06
N ALA A 688 -20.59 7.23 31.01
CA ALA A 688 -19.79 8.38 30.59
C ALA A 688 -19.82 9.49 31.66
N LEU A 689 -20.99 9.81 32.19
CA LEU A 689 -21.19 10.79 33.26
C LEU A 689 -20.44 10.41 34.55
N ALA A 690 -20.48 9.15 34.95
CA ALA A 690 -19.70 8.66 36.09
C ALA A 690 -18.19 8.89 35.90
N ARG A 691 -17.65 8.60 34.69
CA ARG A 691 -16.23 8.88 34.36
C ARG A 691 -15.90 10.36 34.26
N LEU A 692 -16.90 11.19 33.98
CA LEU A 692 -16.81 12.65 34.00
C LEU A 692 -17.02 13.24 35.40
N GLY A 693 -17.24 12.41 36.43
CA GLY A 693 -17.39 12.86 37.82
C GLY A 693 -18.77 13.44 38.16
N PHE A 694 -19.78 13.21 37.33
CA PHE A 694 -21.16 13.59 37.64
C PHE A 694 -21.76 12.69 38.72
N ARG A 695 -22.61 13.29 39.56
CA ARG A 695 -23.42 12.61 40.57
C ARG A 695 -24.89 12.76 40.24
N ARG A 696 -25.68 11.68 40.40
CA ARG A 696 -27.14 11.72 40.21
C ARG A 696 -27.78 12.50 41.37
N LEU A 697 -28.63 13.45 41.04
CA LEU A 697 -29.40 14.24 42.02
C LEU A 697 -30.66 13.47 42.44
N PRO A 698 -31.04 13.52 43.73
CA PRO A 698 -32.23 12.83 44.23
C PRO A 698 -33.52 13.63 43.95
N ILE A 699 -33.75 14.01 42.70
CA ILE A 699 -34.91 14.80 42.28
C ILE A 699 -35.67 14.11 41.16
N ARG A 700 -36.98 14.38 41.09
CA ARG A 700 -37.89 13.93 40.03
C ARG A 700 -38.74 15.10 39.56
N GLU A 701 -38.91 15.20 38.26
CA GLU A 701 -39.75 16.22 37.62
C GLU A 701 -41.21 15.73 37.54
N ASP A 702 -42.16 16.63 37.77
CA ASP A 702 -43.60 16.32 37.67
C ASP A 702 -44.03 15.95 36.23
N SER A 703 -43.42 16.59 35.23
CA SER A 703 -43.76 16.45 33.81
C SER A 703 -43.16 15.21 33.14
N ASN A 704 -42.05 14.68 33.67
CA ASN A 704 -41.29 13.62 33.01
C ASN A 704 -40.55 12.72 34.02
N ALA A 705 -41.23 11.68 34.50
CA ALA A 705 -40.68 10.77 35.52
C ALA A 705 -39.50 9.90 35.05
N ASN A 706 -39.23 9.84 33.74
CA ASN A 706 -38.24 8.95 33.13
C ASN A 706 -36.88 9.63 32.84
N VAL A 707 -36.60 10.76 33.47
CA VAL A 707 -35.35 11.52 33.30
C VAL A 707 -34.61 11.65 34.62
N GLY A 708 -33.32 11.29 34.62
CA GLY A 708 -32.41 11.51 35.74
C GLY A 708 -31.62 12.80 35.58
N TYR A 709 -31.51 13.58 36.66
CA TYR A 709 -30.70 14.80 36.72
C TYR A 709 -29.34 14.52 37.34
N PHE A 710 -28.30 15.14 36.79
CA PHE A 710 -26.92 14.94 37.23
C PHE A 710 -26.20 16.29 37.39
N HIS A 711 -25.25 16.33 38.33
CA HIS A 711 -24.43 17.52 38.61
C HIS A 711 -22.95 17.17 38.77
N ARG A 712 -22.08 18.09 38.35
CA ARG A 712 -20.66 18.15 38.75
C ARG A 712 -20.21 19.60 38.91
N THR A 713 -19.15 19.80 39.68
CA THR A 713 -18.41 21.06 39.76
C THR A 713 -17.19 21.06 38.84
N ALA A 714 -16.73 22.25 38.44
CA ALA A 714 -15.52 22.43 37.64
C ALA A 714 -14.24 22.01 38.40
N GLN A 715 -14.18 22.28 39.70
CA GLN A 715 -13.07 21.84 40.56
C GLN A 715 -13.31 20.41 41.06
N ARG A 716 -12.30 19.54 40.91
CA ARG A 716 -12.19 18.32 41.72
C ARG A 716 -11.89 18.77 43.15
N VAL A 717 -12.88 18.70 44.03
CA VAL A 717 -12.62 18.85 45.47
C VAL A 717 -11.94 17.57 45.95
N GLU A 718 -10.60 17.55 45.92
CA GLU A 718 -9.85 16.54 46.66
C GLU A 718 -9.98 16.85 48.15
N GLY A 719 -10.76 16.01 48.85
CA GLY A 719 -10.88 16.06 50.31
C GLY A 719 -11.79 17.17 50.87
N ASN A 720 -13.09 17.15 50.54
CA ASN A 720 -14.16 17.49 51.48
C ASN A 720 -15.53 17.03 50.91
N PRO A 721 -16.23 16.07 51.52
CA PRO A 721 -17.54 15.62 51.07
C PRO A 721 -18.63 16.56 51.61
N ASP A 722 -19.71 16.72 50.85
CA ASP A 722 -20.94 17.44 51.19
C ASP A 722 -21.00 18.90 50.72
N LEU A 723 -20.96 19.07 49.39
CA LEU A 723 -21.82 20.10 48.80
C LEU A 723 -23.26 19.75 49.18
N ASP A 724 -23.92 20.65 49.92
CA ASP A 724 -25.31 20.52 50.30
C ASP A 724 -26.17 20.28 49.05
N VAL A 725 -26.84 19.12 49.00
CA VAL A 725 -27.71 18.73 47.89
C VAL A 725 -28.83 19.75 47.71
N ALA A 726 -29.34 20.35 48.79
CA ALA A 726 -30.35 21.41 48.70
C ALA A 726 -29.78 22.65 48.01
N ASP A 727 -28.51 22.99 48.25
CA ASP A 727 -27.83 24.09 47.58
C ASP A 727 -27.60 23.83 46.08
N ILE A 728 -27.21 22.60 45.72
CA ILE A 728 -27.09 22.19 44.30
C ILE A 728 -28.45 22.29 43.61
N ILE A 729 -29.53 21.83 44.25
CA ILE A 729 -30.89 21.94 43.71
C ILE A 729 -31.30 23.41 43.55
N ARG A 730 -30.99 24.30 44.50
CA ARG A 730 -31.24 25.74 44.36
C ARG A 730 -30.49 26.35 43.17
N ARG A 731 -29.24 25.93 42.94
CA ARG A 731 -28.47 26.37 41.76
C ARG A 731 -29.07 25.84 40.46
N LEU A 732 -29.53 24.59 40.42
CA LEU A 732 -30.25 24.04 39.27
C LEU A 732 -31.55 24.81 38.98
N LEU A 733 -32.36 25.10 39.99
CA LEU A 733 -33.60 25.87 39.81
C LEU A 733 -33.30 27.28 39.30
N ARG A 734 -32.29 27.95 39.86
CA ARG A 734 -31.83 29.26 39.36
C ARG A 734 -31.38 29.18 37.91
N TYR A 735 -30.59 28.17 37.55
CA TYR A 735 -30.18 27.94 36.17
C TYR A 735 -31.41 27.79 35.26
N CYS A 736 -32.35 26.92 35.61
CA CYS A 736 -33.61 26.72 34.89
C CYS A 736 -34.40 28.02 34.69
N ASP A 737 -34.47 28.87 35.72
CA ASP A 737 -35.11 30.19 35.63
C ASP A 737 -34.33 31.15 34.72
N GLU A 738 -33.00 31.19 34.81
CA GLU A 738 -32.11 32.03 33.99
C GLU A 738 -32.22 31.69 32.49
N ILE A 739 -32.45 30.42 32.15
CA ILE A 739 -32.60 29.95 30.77
C ILE A 739 -34.06 29.96 30.27
N GLY A 740 -35.01 30.43 31.10
CA GLY A 740 -36.42 30.52 30.75
C GLY A 740 -37.15 29.17 30.67
N GLN A 741 -36.63 28.13 31.32
CA GLN A 741 -37.23 26.79 31.40
C GLN A 741 -37.42 26.36 32.87
N PRO A 742 -38.40 26.94 33.59
CA PRO A 742 -38.58 26.69 35.02
C PRO A 742 -38.94 25.23 35.30
N LEU A 743 -38.18 24.60 36.20
CA LEU A 743 -38.34 23.20 36.57
C LEU A 743 -39.32 23.02 37.74
N ARG A 744 -40.33 22.16 37.59
CA ARG A 744 -41.26 21.79 38.67
C ARG A 744 -40.94 20.40 39.22
N LEU A 745 -40.52 20.36 40.48
CA LEU A 745 -40.13 19.13 41.16
C LEU A 745 -41.33 18.49 41.87
N CYS A 746 -41.42 17.16 41.82
CA CYS A 746 -42.42 16.41 42.58
C CYS A 746 -42.34 16.74 44.07
N GLY A 747 -43.51 16.94 44.70
CA GLY A 747 -43.72 17.53 46.02
C GLY A 747 -43.17 16.78 47.26
N HIS A 748 -42.04 16.08 47.15
CA HIS A 748 -41.31 15.49 48.28
C HIS A 748 -39.82 15.88 48.35
N ALA A 749 -39.27 16.57 47.34
CA ALA A 749 -37.87 17.04 47.38
C ALA A 749 -37.69 18.45 48.00
N ALA A 750 -38.78 19.19 48.21
CA ALA A 750 -38.75 20.57 48.72
C ALA A 750 -38.68 20.67 50.26
N ALA A 751 -38.63 19.54 50.99
CA ALA A 751 -38.62 19.51 52.45
C ALA A 751 -37.24 19.12 53.00
N GLY A 752 -36.22 19.94 52.72
CA GLY A 752 -34.97 19.95 53.49
C GLY A 752 -34.92 21.21 54.34
N ARG A 753 -35.39 21.12 55.59
CA ARG A 753 -34.95 22.01 56.67
C ARG A 753 -33.72 21.42 57.32
#